data_AF-A0A6S6VBC1-F1
#
_entry.id   AF-A0A6S6VBC1-F1
#
_cell.length_a   1.000
_cell.length_b   1.000
_cell.length_c   1.000
_cell.angle_alpha   90.00
_cell.angle_beta   90.00
_cell.angle_gamma   90.00
#
_symmetry.space_group_name_H-M   'P 1'
#
loop_
_entity.id
_entity.type
_entity.pdbx_description
1 polymer ?
#
loop_
_entity_poly.entity_id
_entity_poly.type
_entity_poly.pdbx_seq_one_letter_code
_entity_poly.pdbx_strand_id
1 'polypeptide(L)'
;MRPFAFAATALLASVVEASTLRPPVLPLIVRNPYLSTWLQSAREEPWTKWPMFWTGSEIGFGVLASLPDTNQVFPLLGRPHDSLDENDKDYKISYPIYRGAKYDASTTNLTYSIPAPSSLRTAKHLEITLSFLSPITPTSTLRQTIPAAYLSIHVEGTFDVDIYVDVNGQWVSGKRESLIEWGLFQHVAPGVNERLKTWQVKRQVQQLFTETNDQPEWGQLHFTGPVDVRHESGTSALLRQRFARTGTLQNQVDGKFRAVMDEEPVFAFSKSFKLAKSSATGSASSSVLFTITHIQDPITQYASARGLTFMRPLWKSWFPQDDKLIQFHYGDFAVANSLAGNYSEQLRIDAYASGSTNYVDIVALSARQVMGATSFSGTRENPLLFLKEISSNGNCQTVDVIFPAFPFFLYTQPKWLAYLLEPLLEHQLSGQYPNKYSMHDLGAHFPNLTGHADGRDEYMPVEECGDMLIMGLALVNSLSYGSDAEAQSIWSTVGSGGDSTKSDKPFALTSIGVHNGVDYIDETWGGSTKGVDAAKKWLEGSYDLWKQWTGYLVEDALEPHNQLCTDDFAGWLPLQTNLALKGIVGIKAFSEIADLMDRPGDAKHYRNISETYIKKWEEFAMSRDKTHAKLAYDWYGSWTTLYSLYADAVLCFHPTITNSSSISEMGGYASGNDHTQRPLTPSKDSSGRTPITSDFIPDSVYNLQSEWYANVMQKYGLPLDSRHLYTKSDWEFEAAAVASKEVRSDILDRVALWLNETATDRPFTDLYVTEGDGGFPGPWFFARPVVGGHFAFLTLERACGAGGKK
;
A
#
# COMPACT_ATOMS: atom_id res chain seq x y z
N MET A 1 0.99 9.81 -45.36
CA MET A 1 0.11 8.77 -45.94
C MET A 1 0.78 7.40 -45.84
N ARG A 2 0.42 6.64 -44.81
CA ARG A 2 0.19 5.18 -44.75
C ARG A 2 -0.53 4.98 -43.41
N PRO A 3 -1.79 4.51 -43.38
CA PRO A 3 -2.53 4.37 -42.14
C PRO A 3 -2.04 3.10 -41.45
N PHE A 4 -1.51 3.23 -40.23
CA PHE A 4 -1.37 2.06 -39.36
C PHE A 4 -2.78 1.65 -38.92
N ALA A 5 -3.22 0.52 -39.44
CA ALA A 5 -4.50 -0.08 -39.10
C ALA A 5 -4.51 -0.47 -37.61
N PHE A 6 -5.49 0.06 -36.88
CA PHE A 6 -5.88 -0.44 -35.57
C PHE A 6 -6.36 -1.88 -35.72
N ALA A 7 -5.53 -2.83 -35.31
CA ALA A 7 -5.92 -4.20 -35.03
C ALA A 7 -5.16 -4.66 -33.78
N ALA A 8 -5.63 -4.21 -32.63
CA ALA A 8 -5.18 -4.69 -31.32
C ALA A 8 -6.43 -4.97 -30.46
N THR A 9 -7.21 -5.97 -30.87
CA THR A 9 -8.27 -6.57 -30.06
C THR A 9 -7.98 -8.05 -29.96
N ALA A 10 -7.12 -8.41 -29.00
CA ALA A 10 -6.98 -9.72 -28.36
C ALA A 10 -5.57 -9.84 -27.75
N LEU A 11 -5.27 -9.10 -26.68
CA LEU A 11 -4.12 -9.33 -25.77
C LEU A 11 -4.20 -8.35 -24.58
N LEU A 12 -5.24 -8.47 -23.75
CA LEU A 12 -5.31 -7.79 -22.44
C LEU A 12 -5.96 -8.69 -21.37
N ALA A 13 -5.70 -9.99 -21.46
CA ALA A 13 -5.50 -10.80 -20.27
C ALA A 13 -4.03 -11.20 -20.34
N SER A 14 -3.15 -10.40 -19.72
CA SER A 14 -1.85 -10.96 -19.33
C SER A 14 -2.16 -12.26 -18.60
N VAL A 15 -1.50 -13.34 -19.00
CA VAL A 15 -1.56 -14.61 -18.28
C VAL A 15 -0.79 -14.41 -17.00
N VAL A 16 -1.36 -13.64 -16.07
CA VAL A 16 -0.92 -13.60 -14.68
C VAL A 16 -1.19 -15.01 -14.17
N GLU A 17 -0.15 -15.64 -13.65
CA GLU A 17 -0.28 -16.89 -12.91
C GLU A 17 -1.34 -16.64 -11.82
N ALA A 18 -2.45 -17.37 -11.87
CA ALA A 18 -3.62 -17.01 -11.09
C ALA A 18 -3.30 -17.12 -9.59
N SER A 19 -3.65 -16.08 -8.82
CA SER A 19 -3.58 -16.11 -7.35
C SER A 19 -4.23 -17.38 -6.81
N THR A 20 -3.57 -18.05 -5.87
CA THR A 20 -3.95 -19.34 -5.31
C THR A 20 -4.58 -19.23 -3.92
N LEU A 21 -4.16 -18.24 -3.11
CA LEU A 21 -4.70 -17.97 -1.79
C LEU A 21 -6.11 -17.39 -1.86
N ARG A 22 -6.93 -17.73 -0.86
CA ARG A 22 -8.34 -17.36 -0.75
C ARG A 22 -8.59 -16.46 0.47
N PRO A 23 -8.08 -15.21 0.47
CA PRO A 23 -8.32 -14.29 1.57
C PRO A 23 -9.83 -14.03 1.74
N PRO A 24 -10.30 -13.75 2.97
CA PRO A 24 -11.72 -13.52 3.24
C PRO A 24 -12.23 -12.18 2.67
N VAL A 25 -11.32 -11.25 2.38
CA VAL A 25 -11.61 -9.91 1.86
C VAL A 25 -10.61 -9.55 0.78
N LEU A 26 -11.07 -8.94 -0.33
CA LEU A 26 -10.22 -8.50 -1.44
C LEU A 26 -10.39 -7.00 -1.72
N PRO A 27 -9.33 -6.27 -2.10
CA PRO A 27 -9.46 -4.88 -2.47
C PRO A 27 -10.16 -4.74 -3.83
N LEU A 28 -11.19 -3.89 -3.91
CA LEU A 28 -11.82 -3.53 -5.19
C LEU A 28 -11.27 -2.19 -5.67
N ILE A 29 -11.59 -1.11 -4.94
CA ILE A 29 -11.18 0.26 -5.26
C ILE A 29 -10.46 0.83 -4.05
N VAL A 30 -9.13 0.74 -4.03
CA VAL A 30 -8.30 1.16 -2.90
C VAL A 30 -7.18 2.05 -3.40
N ARG A 31 -7.28 3.35 -3.12
CA ARG A 31 -6.36 4.38 -3.63
C ARG A 31 -5.80 5.29 -2.55
N ASN A 32 -6.60 5.59 -1.52
CA ASN A 32 -6.26 6.45 -0.39
C ASN A 32 -7.26 6.16 0.76
N PRO A 33 -7.14 6.80 1.94
CA PRO A 33 -7.96 6.47 3.12
C PRO A 33 -9.48 6.57 2.91
N TYR A 34 -9.92 7.35 1.92
CA TYR A 34 -11.31 7.69 1.68
C TYR A 34 -11.89 7.08 0.42
N LEU A 35 -11.05 6.66 -0.53
CA LEU A 35 -11.41 5.84 -1.68
C LEU A 35 -10.87 4.42 -1.44
N SER A 36 -11.59 3.69 -0.57
CA SER A 36 -11.17 2.40 -0.01
C SER A 36 -12.37 1.46 0.16
N THR A 37 -12.74 0.81 -0.94
CA THR A 37 -13.87 -0.11 -1.07
C THR A 37 -13.36 -1.52 -1.34
N TRP A 38 -13.89 -2.49 -0.59
CA TRP A 38 -13.42 -3.88 -0.53
C TRP A 38 -14.56 -4.86 -0.80
N LEU A 39 -14.22 -5.99 -1.42
CA LEU A 39 -15.12 -7.12 -1.58
C LEU A 39 -15.19 -7.85 -0.23
N GLN A 40 -16.34 -7.75 0.41
CA GLN A 40 -16.64 -8.52 1.62
C GLN A 40 -16.92 -9.98 1.26
N SER A 41 -16.57 -10.93 2.13
CA SER A 41 -16.82 -12.37 1.93
C SER A 41 -16.28 -12.88 0.58
N ALA A 42 -15.02 -12.58 0.24
CA ALA A 42 -14.41 -12.93 -1.04
C ALA A 42 -14.32 -14.46 -1.32
N ARG A 43 -14.61 -15.30 -0.32
CA ARG A 43 -14.74 -16.77 -0.43
C ARG A 43 -16.15 -17.23 -0.87
N GLU A 44 -17.13 -16.32 -0.86
CA GLU A 44 -18.52 -16.53 -1.30
C GLU A 44 -18.78 -15.85 -2.65
N GLU A 45 -20.00 -15.99 -3.18
CA GLU A 45 -20.41 -15.29 -4.38
C GLU A 45 -20.51 -13.76 -4.15
N PRO A 46 -19.96 -12.90 -5.03
CA PRO A 46 -19.87 -11.44 -4.80
C PRO A 46 -21.19 -10.68 -4.70
N TRP A 47 -22.32 -11.37 -4.88
CA TRP A 47 -23.66 -10.82 -4.66
C TRP A 47 -24.30 -11.20 -3.32
N THR A 48 -23.63 -11.94 -2.44
CA THR A 48 -24.20 -12.30 -1.12
C THR A 48 -24.13 -11.15 -0.11
N LYS A 49 -23.20 -10.21 -0.30
CA LYS A 49 -22.99 -9.02 0.54
C LYS A 49 -22.71 -7.78 -0.29
N TRP A 50 -23.00 -6.61 0.27
CA TRP A 50 -22.54 -5.36 -0.33
C TRP A 50 -21.02 -5.23 -0.20
N PRO A 51 -20.34 -4.59 -1.16
CA PRO A 51 -18.98 -4.11 -0.91
C PRO A 51 -18.95 -3.23 0.34
N MET A 52 -17.81 -3.16 1.01
CA MET A 52 -17.66 -2.42 2.26
C MET A 52 -16.58 -1.35 2.16
N PHE A 53 -16.74 -0.26 2.91
CA PHE A 53 -15.63 0.58 3.30
C PHE A 53 -14.66 -0.24 4.17
N TRP A 54 -13.40 0.19 4.30
CA TRP A 54 -12.40 -0.58 5.06
C TRP A 54 -12.80 -0.85 6.53
N THR A 55 -13.65 0.00 7.13
CA THR A 55 -14.20 -0.22 8.50
C THR A 55 -15.20 -1.38 8.61
N GLY A 56 -15.68 -1.90 7.48
CA GLY A 56 -16.74 -2.91 7.42
C GLY A 56 -18.13 -2.35 7.19
N SER A 57 -18.28 -1.02 7.08
CA SER A 57 -19.56 -0.40 6.72
C SER A 57 -19.90 -0.69 5.26
N GLU A 58 -21.05 -1.30 5.00
CA GLU A 58 -21.52 -1.58 3.63
C GLU A 58 -21.71 -0.28 2.84
N ILE A 59 -21.29 -0.30 1.57
CA ILE A 59 -21.43 0.79 0.60
C ILE A 59 -22.26 0.29 -0.58
N GLY A 60 -23.25 1.08 -0.99
CA GLY A 60 -24.01 0.83 -2.22
C GLY A 60 -23.11 0.88 -3.45
N PHE A 61 -22.84 -0.30 -4.01
CA PHE A 61 -22.15 -0.51 -5.27
C PHE A 61 -22.66 -1.80 -5.91
N GLY A 62 -23.63 -1.66 -6.80
CA GLY A 62 -24.37 -2.78 -7.38
C GLY A 62 -24.05 -3.01 -8.85
N VAL A 63 -23.97 -4.28 -9.26
CA VAL A 63 -23.92 -4.67 -10.68
C VAL A 63 -24.97 -5.74 -10.97
N LEU A 64 -25.79 -5.50 -12.01
CA LEU A 64 -26.77 -6.44 -12.55
C LEU A 64 -26.47 -6.72 -14.02
N ALA A 65 -26.72 -7.94 -14.47
CA ALA A 65 -26.83 -8.30 -15.87
C ALA A 65 -28.28 -8.69 -16.20
N SER A 66 -28.77 -8.38 -17.40
CA SER A 66 -30.08 -8.81 -17.91
C SER A 66 -29.94 -9.41 -19.30
N LEU A 67 -30.65 -10.50 -19.56
CA LEU A 67 -30.72 -11.13 -20.89
C LEU A 67 -31.98 -10.66 -21.63
N PRO A 68 -31.84 -9.92 -22.74
CA PRO A 68 -32.99 -9.39 -23.48
C PRO A 68 -33.97 -10.46 -23.99
N ASP A 69 -33.48 -11.66 -24.28
CA ASP A 69 -34.30 -12.74 -24.86
C ASP A 69 -35.10 -13.55 -23.84
N THR A 70 -34.69 -13.53 -22.57
CA THR A 70 -35.31 -14.34 -21.51
C THR A 70 -35.85 -13.53 -20.33
N ASN A 71 -35.56 -12.23 -20.29
CA ASN A 71 -35.79 -11.33 -19.15
C ASN A 71 -35.25 -11.89 -17.84
N GLN A 72 -34.18 -12.70 -17.91
CA GLN A 72 -33.49 -13.16 -16.71
C GLN A 72 -32.50 -12.10 -16.25
N VAL A 73 -32.52 -11.83 -14.96
CA VAL A 73 -31.66 -10.82 -14.32
C VAL A 73 -30.75 -11.50 -13.32
N PHE A 74 -29.47 -11.17 -13.38
CA PHE A 74 -28.39 -11.81 -12.64
C PHE A 74 -27.64 -10.77 -11.81
N PRO A 75 -27.58 -10.90 -10.47
CA PRO A 75 -26.69 -10.08 -9.68
C PRO A 75 -25.24 -10.53 -9.87
N LEU A 76 -24.34 -9.56 -10.05
CA LEU A 76 -22.91 -9.81 -10.25
C LEU A 76 -22.07 -9.23 -9.11
N LEU A 77 -22.46 -8.12 -8.51
CA LEU A 77 -21.74 -7.51 -7.37
C LEU A 77 -22.74 -6.80 -6.46
N GLY A 78 -22.56 -6.94 -5.15
CA GLY A 78 -23.43 -6.33 -4.16
C GLY A 78 -24.80 -7.00 -4.12
N ARG A 79 -25.77 -6.37 -3.46
CA ARG A 79 -27.12 -6.92 -3.32
C ARG A 79 -28.22 -6.12 -4.04
N PRO A 80 -28.02 -5.64 -5.29
CA PRO A 80 -29.04 -4.87 -5.98
C PRO A 80 -30.31 -5.68 -6.28
N HIS A 81 -30.23 -7.01 -6.27
CA HIS A 81 -31.37 -7.90 -6.46
C HIS A 81 -32.34 -7.90 -5.27
N ASP A 82 -31.93 -7.49 -4.06
CA ASP A 82 -32.81 -7.34 -2.90
C ASP A 82 -33.92 -6.30 -3.13
N SER A 83 -33.74 -5.39 -4.11
CA SER A 83 -34.73 -4.38 -4.48
C SER A 83 -35.70 -4.84 -5.58
N LEU A 84 -35.54 -6.06 -6.09
CA LEU A 84 -36.38 -6.65 -7.11
C LEU A 84 -37.53 -7.45 -6.48
N ASP A 85 -38.72 -7.33 -7.03
CA ASP A 85 -39.85 -8.21 -6.70
C ASP A 85 -39.64 -9.60 -7.31
N GLU A 86 -39.58 -10.63 -6.46
CA GLU A 86 -39.42 -12.04 -6.88
C GLU A 86 -40.63 -12.57 -7.65
N ASN A 87 -41.80 -11.92 -7.52
CA ASN A 87 -43.06 -12.33 -8.15
C ASN A 87 -43.43 -11.48 -9.37
N ASP A 88 -42.53 -10.60 -9.83
CA ASP A 88 -42.75 -9.81 -11.03
C ASP A 88 -42.89 -10.74 -12.26
N LYS A 89 -43.80 -10.40 -13.18
CA LYS A 89 -44.09 -11.22 -14.36
C LYS A 89 -43.19 -10.88 -15.55
N ASP A 90 -42.55 -9.71 -15.51
CA ASP A 90 -41.80 -9.16 -16.62
C ASP A 90 -40.32 -9.53 -16.58
N TYR A 91 -39.81 -10.03 -15.45
CA TYR A 91 -38.45 -10.56 -15.31
C TYR A 91 -38.37 -11.74 -14.35
N LYS A 92 -37.26 -12.48 -14.39
CA LYS A 92 -36.95 -13.56 -13.45
C LYS A 92 -35.55 -13.39 -12.86
N ILE A 93 -35.46 -13.33 -11.53
CA ILE A 93 -34.16 -13.34 -10.84
C ILE A 93 -33.52 -14.72 -11.03
N SER A 94 -32.26 -14.73 -11.47
CA SER A 94 -31.44 -15.92 -11.70
C SER A 94 -30.03 -15.66 -11.21
N TYR A 95 -29.24 -16.70 -10.96
CA TYR A 95 -27.88 -16.57 -10.43
C TYR A 95 -26.86 -17.12 -11.42
N PRO A 96 -25.75 -16.40 -11.68
CA PRO A 96 -24.72 -16.88 -12.59
C PRO A 96 -23.85 -17.93 -11.89
N ILE A 97 -23.03 -18.65 -12.66
CA ILE A 97 -21.99 -19.50 -12.09
C ILE A 97 -20.78 -18.61 -11.81
N TYR A 98 -20.48 -18.34 -10.54
CA TYR A 98 -19.26 -17.63 -10.15
C TYR A 98 -18.03 -18.54 -10.34
N ARG A 99 -17.04 -18.06 -11.11
CA ARG A 99 -15.80 -18.79 -11.38
C ARG A 99 -14.69 -18.51 -10.36
N GLY A 100 -14.91 -17.57 -9.44
CA GLY A 100 -13.95 -17.14 -8.45
C GLY A 100 -13.31 -15.78 -8.76
N ALA A 101 -12.56 -15.27 -7.78
CA ALA A 101 -11.76 -14.07 -7.92
C ALA A 101 -10.32 -14.42 -8.32
N LYS A 102 -9.68 -13.51 -9.04
CA LYS A 102 -8.22 -13.48 -9.23
C LYS A 102 -7.72 -12.10 -8.88
N TYR A 103 -6.56 -12.00 -8.25
CA TYR A 103 -6.00 -10.70 -7.89
C TYR A 103 -4.49 -10.64 -8.10
N ASP A 104 -4.01 -9.42 -8.27
CA ASP A 104 -2.61 -9.06 -8.22
C ASP A 104 -2.46 -7.76 -7.38
N ALA A 105 -1.25 -7.19 -7.38
CA ALA A 105 -0.92 -6.01 -6.59
C ALA A 105 -1.69 -4.74 -6.96
N SER A 106 -2.40 -4.70 -8.10
CA SER A 106 -3.19 -3.55 -8.56
C SER A 106 -4.62 -3.92 -8.98
N THR A 107 -4.86 -5.18 -9.37
CA THR A 107 -6.10 -5.61 -10.03
C THR A 107 -6.83 -6.69 -9.23
N THR A 108 -8.16 -6.63 -9.20
CA THR A 108 -9.02 -7.75 -8.81
C THR A 108 -10.04 -8.02 -9.91
N ASN A 109 -10.11 -9.27 -10.36
CA ASN A 109 -11.04 -9.75 -11.38
C ASN A 109 -12.05 -10.70 -10.75
N LEU A 110 -13.34 -10.48 -11.02
CA LEU A 110 -14.43 -11.37 -10.65
C LEU A 110 -15.07 -11.92 -11.93
N THR A 111 -15.02 -13.24 -12.11
CA THR A 111 -15.45 -13.88 -13.37
C THR A 111 -16.71 -14.73 -13.16
N TYR A 112 -17.64 -14.64 -14.11
CA TYR A 112 -18.95 -15.28 -14.09
C TYR A 112 -19.23 -15.98 -15.41
N SER A 113 -19.97 -17.08 -15.36
CA SER A 113 -20.51 -17.76 -16.52
C SER A 113 -22.05 -17.79 -16.43
N ILE A 114 -22.71 -17.21 -17.42
CA ILE A 114 -24.17 -17.22 -17.57
C ILE A 114 -24.53 -18.29 -18.62
N PRO A 115 -25.31 -19.33 -18.24
CA PRO A 115 -25.72 -20.37 -19.17
C PRO A 115 -26.51 -19.82 -20.35
N ALA A 116 -26.34 -20.43 -21.53
CA ALA A 116 -27.12 -20.08 -22.69
C ALA A 116 -28.61 -20.36 -22.46
N PRO A 117 -29.51 -19.46 -22.90
CA PRO A 117 -30.95 -19.71 -22.89
C PRO A 117 -31.32 -21.06 -23.54
N SER A 118 -32.35 -21.73 -23.03
CA SER A 118 -32.83 -23.01 -23.59
C SER A 118 -33.35 -22.89 -25.03
N SER A 119 -33.72 -21.69 -25.45
CA SER A 119 -34.05 -21.31 -26.84
C SER A 119 -32.82 -21.30 -27.76
N LEU A 120 -31.61 -21.18 -27.21
CA LEU A 120 -30.33 -21.07 -27.93
C LEU A 120 -29.42 -22.27 -27.62
N ARG A 121 -29.92 -23.50 -27.84
CA ARG A 121 -29.24 -24.77 -27.44
C ARG A 121 -27.82 -24.98 -27.99
N THR A 122 -27.43 -24.26 -29.04
CA THR A 122 -26.09 -24.33 -29.66
C THR A 122 -25.18 -23.17 -29.26
N ALA A 123 -25.67 -22.20 -28.49
CA ALA A 123 -24.89 -21.06 -28.02
C ALA A 123 -23.94 -21.48 -26.89
N LYS A 124 -22.76 -20.85 -26.86
CA LYS A 124 -21.84 -20.98 -25.73
C LYS A 124 -22.37 -20.17 -24.56
N HIS A 125 -21.94 -20.53 -23.35
CA HIS A 125 -22.19 -19.68 -22.18
C HIS A 125 -21.56 -18.31 -22.38
N LEU A 126 -22.21 -17.29 -21.83
CA LEU A 126 -21.69 -15.93 -21.78
C LEU A 126 -20.73 -15.83 -20.58
N GLU A 127 -19.51 -15.38 -20.81
CA GLU A 127 -18.57 -15.05 -19.74
C GLU A 127 -18.55 -13.55 -19.50
N ILE A 128 -18.63 -13.15 -18.23
CA ILE A 128 -18.54 -11.75 -17.79
C ILE A 128 -17.41 -11.66 -16.78
N THR A 129 -16.49 -10.71 -16.97
CA THR A 129 -15.46 -10.38 -15.97
C THR A 129 -15.59 -8.92 -15.55
N LEU A 130 -15.76 -8.70 -14.25
CA LEU A 130 -15.62 -7.38 -13.62
C LEU A 130 -14.16 -7.22 -13.19
N SER A 131 -13.44 -6.29 -13.80
CA SER A 131 -12.03 -6.01 -13.50
C SER A 131 -11.90 -4.66 -12.81
N PHE A 132 -11.40 -4.67 -11.59
CA PHE A 132 -11.19 -3.51 -10.75
C PHE A 132 -9.70 -3.21 -10.70
N LEU A 133 -9.28 -2.11 -11.31
CA LEU A 133 -7.89 -1.66 -11.34
C LEU A 133 -7.72 -0.45 -10.43
N SER A 134 -6.92 -0.60 -9.38
CA SER A 134 -6.41 0.48 -8.53
C SER A 134 -4.89 0.60 -8.76
N PRO A 135 -4.44 1.43 -9.72
CA PRO A 135 -3.06 1.37 -10.23
C PRO A 135 -2.01 1.69 -9.17
N ILE A 136 -0.98 0.86 -9.03
CA ILE A 136 0.28 1.22 -8.35
C ILE A 136 1.32 1.54 -9.42
N THR A 137 1.75 2.80 -9.50
CA THR A 137 2.62 3.31 -10.59
C THR A 137 3.89 3.94 -10.03
N PRO A 138 4.86 3.15 -9.56
CA PRO A 138 6.06 3.67 -8.88
C PRO A 138 6.96 4.54 -9.76
N THR A 139 6.87 4.40 -11.08
CA THR A 139 7.61 5.20 -12.06
C THR A 139 6.95 6.53 -12.39
N SER A 140 5.72 6.78 -11.91
CA SER A 140 4.95 8.00 -12.18
C SER A 140 4.22 8.45 -10.91
N THR A 141 4.87 9.34 -10.14
CA THR A 141 4.24 9.90 -8.93
C THR A 141 2.97 10.67 -9.29
N LEU A 142 2.92 11.37 -10.44
CA LEU A 142 1.70 12.03 -10.92
C LEU A 142 0.51 11.08 -10.93
N ARG A 143 0.64 9.90 -11.57
CA ARG A 143 -0.45 8.93 -11.68
C ARG A 143 -0.81 8.34 -10.33
N GLN A 144 0.20 8.08 -9.49
CA GLN A 144 -0.03 7.58 -8.14
C GLN A 144 -0.85 8.56 -7.30
N THR A 145 -0.68 9.87 -7.49
CA THR A 145 -1.41 10.90 -6.73
C THR A 145 -2.89 11.03 -7.07
N ILE A 146 -3.34 10.44 -8.19
CA ILE A 146 -4.73 10.56 -8.64
C ILE A 146 -5.65 9.68 -7.76
N PRO A 147 -6.64 10.28 -7.06
CA PRO A 147 -7.55 9.56 -6.18
C PRO A 147 -8.68 8.90 -6.98
N ALA A 148 -8.32 8.00 -7.89
CA ALA A 148 -9.25 7.35 -8.80
C ALA A 148 -8.84 5.91 -9.17
N ALA A 149 -9.84 5.10 -9.48
CA ALA A 149 -9.71 3.71 -9.91
C ALA A 149 -10.64 3.42 -11.10
N TYR A 150 -10.38 2.29 -11.77
CA TYR A 150 -11.12 1.85 -12.95
C TYR A 150 -11.96 0.62 -12.65
N LEU A 151 -13.13 0.53 -13.30
CA LEU A 151 -13.92 -0.67 -13.45
C LEU A 151 -14.08 -0.95 -14.95
N SER A 152 -13.45 -2.00 -15.46
CA SER A 152 -13.73 -2.50 -16.81
C SER A 152 -14.59 -3.76 -16.73
N ILE A 153 -15.67 -3.77 -17.51
CA ILE A 153 -16.56 -4.93 -17.61
C ILE A 153 -16.35 -5.55 -18.98
N HIS A 154 -15.83 -6.77 -18.98
CA HIS A 154 -15.56 -7.56 -20.18
C HIS A 154 -16.66 -8.58 -20.35
N VAL A 155 -17.18 -8.68 -21.58
CA VAL A 155 -18.22 -9.64 -21.93
C VAL A 155 -17.77 -10.42 -23.16
N GLU A 156 -17.82 -11.75 -23.06
CA GLU A 156 -17.53 -12.66 -24.17
C GLU A 156 -18.65 -13.69 -24.31
N GLY A 157 -19.24 -13.82 -25.50
CA GLY A 157 -20.28 -14.82 -25.74
C GLY A 157 -20.92 -14.73 -27.12
N THR A 158 -22.04 -15.42 -27.28
CA THR A 158 -22.76 -15.53 -28.56
C THR A 158 -24.19 -14.99 -28.53
N PHE A 159 -24.61 -14.39 -27.41
CA PHE A 159 -25.93 -13.78 -27.23
C PHE A 159 -25.82 -12.46 -26.47
N ASP A 160 -26.79 -11.58 -26.68
CA ASP A 160 -26.80 -10.23 -26.13
C ASP A 160 -26.97 -10.22 -24.61
N VAL A 161 -26.40 -9.20 -23.97
CA VAL A 161 -26.57 -8.92 -22.54
C VAL A 161 -26.60 -7.43 -22.31
N ASP A 162 -27.42 -6.99 -21.36
CA ASP A 162 -27.40 -5.64 -20.85
C ASP A 162 -26.78 -5.63 -19.45
N ILE A 163 -25.92 -4.65 -19.16
CA ILE A 163 -25.26 -4.48 -17.87
C ILE A 163 -25.72 -3.17 -17.23
N TYR A 164 -25.98 -3.22 -15.93
CA TYR A 164 -26.29 -2.07 -15.08
C TYR A 164 -25.29 -1.98 -13.94
N VAL A 165 -24.85 -0.76 -13.64
CA VAL A 165 -23.95 -0.44 -12.54
C VAL A 165 -24.49 0.77 -11.80
N ASP A 166 -24.58 0.71 -10.48
CA ASP A 166 -24.93 1.86 -9.63
C ASP A 166 -24.00 2.06 -8.45
N VAL A 167 -23.94 3.31 -7.99
CA VAL A 167 -23.35 3.75 -6.72
C VAL A 167 -24.35 4.63 -5.98
N ASN A 168 -24.27 4.73 -4.65
CA ASN A 168 -25.20 5.56 -3.85
C ASN A 168 -24.49 6.68 -3.07
N GLY A 169 -25.22 7.37 -2.19
CA GLY A 169 -24.71 8.46 -1.37
C GLY A 169 -23.67 8.08 -0.30
N GLN A 170 -23.49 6.79 0.02
CA GLN A 170 -22.57 6.37 1.09
C GLN A 170 -21.09 6.57 0.72
N TRP A 171 -20.78 6.83 -0.54
CA TRP A 171 -19.44 7.17 -1.01
C TRP A 171 -18.95 8.56 -0.59
N VAL A 172 -19.85 9.44 -0.13
CA VAL A 172 -19.51 10.86 0.18
C VAL A 172 -19.79 11.26 1.63
N SER A 173 -20.30 10.35 2.46
CA SER A 173 -20.58 10.56 3.88
C SER A 173 -20.80 9.23 4.58
N GLY A 174 -20.27 9.11 5.81
CA GLY A 174 -20.60 7.99 6.71
C GLY A 174 -21.94 8.19 7.44
N LYS A 175 -22.53 9.39 7.35
CA LYS A 175 -23.84 9.73 7.92
C LYS A 175 -24.96 9.46 6.91
N ARG A 176 -25.81 8.49 7.24
CA ARG A 176 -26.92 8.04 6.38
C ARG A 176 -28.00 9.12 6.19
N GLU A 177 -28.04 10.10 7.07
CA GLU A 177 -28.94 11.25 7.09
C GLU A 177 -28.37 12.52 6.44
N SER A 178 -27.09 12.50 6.01
CA SER A 178 -26.49 13.66 5.33
C SER A 178 -27.23 13.97 4.03
N LEU A 179 -27.68 15.22 3.88
CA LEU A 179 -28.23 15.71 2.63
C LEU A 179 -27.14 15.78 1.56
N ILE A 180 -27.40 15.17 0.41
CA ILE A 180 -26.50 15.18 -0.74
C ILE A 180 -27.14 15.89 -1.92
N GLU A 181 -26.30 16.48 -2.76
CA GLU A 181 -26.67 17.01 -4.07
C GLU A 181 -25.90 16.30 -5.16
N TRP A 182 -26.48 16.27 -6.36
CA TRP A 182 -25.86 15.61 -7.49
C TRP A 182 -26.17 16.29 -8.82
N GLY A 183 -25.35 15.98 -9.83
CA GLY A 183 -25.58 16.39 -11.20
C GLY A 183 -24.87 15.46 -12.19
N LEU A 184 -25.26 15.55 -13.46
CA LEU A 184 -24.59 14.86 -14.55
C LEU A 184 -23.91 15.86 -15.48
N PHE A 185 -22.63 15.67 -15.72
CA PHE A 185 -21.82 16.52 -16.57
C PHE A 185 -21.35 15.75 -17.81
N GLN A 186 -21.29 16.44 -18.95
CA GLN A 186 -20.74 15.90 -20.19
C GLN A 186 -19.51 16.68 -20.63
N HIS A 187 -18.42 15.97 -20.94
CA HIS A 187 -17.13 16.57 -21.35
C HIS A 187 -16.38 15.65 -22.31
N VAL A 188 -15.20 16.01 -22.80
CA VAL A 188 -14.39 15.17 -23.72
C VAL A 188 -13.03 14.88 -23.07
N ALA A 189 -12.58 13.62 -23.07
CA ALA A 189 -11.28 13.23 -22.54
C ALA A 189 -10.19 13.17 -23.63
N PRO A 190 -8.91 13.47 -23.32
CA PRO A 190 -7.78 13.25 -24.22
C PRO A 190 -7.77 11.82 -24.78
N GLY A 191 -7.54 11.69 -26.09
CA GLY A 191 -7.50 10.40 -26.77
C GLY A 191 -8.86 9.73 -27.00
N VAL A 192 -9.96 10.31 -26.49
CA VAL A 192 -11.33 9.82 -26.69
C VAL A 192 -12.06 10.78 -27.63
N ASN A 193 -12.57 10.26 -28.75
CA ASN A 193 -13.27 11.08 -29.77
C ASN A 193 -14.70 11.46 -29.34
N GLU A 194 -15.24 10.81 -28.31
CA GLU A 194 -16.61 10.95 -27.84
C GLU A 194 -16.69 11.63 -26.47
N ARG A 195 -17.88 12.13 -26.11
CA ARG A 195 -18.09 12.73 -24.80
C ARG A 195 -18.07 11.65 -23.70
N LEU A 196 -17.74 12.03 -22.48
CA LEU A 196 -17.93 11.24 -21.26
C LEU A 196 -19.15 11.78 -20.52
N LYS A 197 -19.77 10.91 -19.72
CA LYS A 197 -20.84 11.25 -18.77
C LYS A 197 -20.32 11.02 -17.36
N THR A 198 -20.41 12.04 -16.51
CA THR A 198 -19.91 11.95 -15.14
C THR A 198 -20.98 12.41 -14.17
N TRP A 199 -21.39 11.49 -13.29
CA TRP A 199 -22.12 11.84 -12.08
C TRP A 199 -21.18 12.56 -11.13
N GLN A 200 -21.63 13.67 -10.58
CA GLN A 200 -20.95 14.40 -9.50
C GLN A 200 -21.86 14.39 -8.29
N VAL A 201 -21.38 13.89 -7.16
CA VAL A 201 -22.18 13.72 -5.94
C VAL A 201 -21.38 14.24 -4.76
N LYS A 202 -21.99 15.05 -3.90
CA LYS A 202 -21.36 15.54 -2.66
C LYS A 202 -22.43 15.90 -1.63
N ARG A 203 -22.02 16.11 -0.38
CA ARG A 203 -22.88 16.72 0.64
C ARG A 203 -23.25 18.15 0.25
N GLN A 204 -24.49 18.55 0.51
CA GLN A 204 -24.92 19.95 0.35
C GLN A 204 -24.15 20.89 1.29
N VAL A 205 -23.90 20.41 2.51
CA VAL A 205 -23.07 21.10 3.51
C VAL A 205 -21.88 20.21 3.83
N GLN A 206 -20.73 20.52 3.25
CA GLN A 206 -19.48 19.84 3.54
C GLN A 206 -18.92 20.27 4.90
N GLN A 207 -18.34 19.33 5.62
CA GLN A 207 -17.66 19.55 6.89
C GLN A 207 -16.19 19.19 6.67
N LEU A 208 -15.35 20.21 6.44
CA LEU A 208 -13.94 20.00 6.16
C LEU A 208 -13.25 19.35 7.37
N PHE A 209 -12.38 18.40 7.09
CA PHE A 209 -11.53 17.72 8.08
C PHE A 209 -12.27 16.97 9.19
N THR A 210 -13.52 16.57 8.94
CA THR A 210 -14.31 15.75 9.86
C THR A 210 -14.65 14.41 9.25
N GLU A 211 -14.64 13.38 10.06
CA GLU A 211 -15.01 12.03 9.64
C GLU A 211 -16.27 11.55 10.37
N THR A 212 -16.92 10.51 9.83
CA THR A 212 -17.90 9.69 10.54
C THR A 212 -17.69 8.25 10.13
N ASN A 213 -17.45 7.36 11.11
CA ASN A 213 -17.04 5.97 10.87
C ASN A 213 -15.86 5.87 9.90
N ASP A 214 -14.87 6.75 10.10
CA ASP A 214 -13.68 6.94 9.25
C ASP A 214 -13.91 7.38 7.79
N GLN A 215 -15.16 7.63 7.39
CA GLN A 215 -15.48 8.18 6.09
C GLN A 215 -15.44 9.71 6.14
N PRO A 216 -14.99 10.39 5.07
CA PRO A 216 -14.89 11.83 5.08
C PRO A 216 -16.27 12.46 4.97
N GLU A 217 -16.46 13.58 5.64
CA GLU A 217 -17.68 14.38 5.59
C GLU A 217 -17.53 15.60 4.64
N TRP A 218 -16.52 15.56 3.78
CA TRP A 218 -16.30 16.46 2.64
C TRP A 218 -15.63 15.71 1.48
N GLY A 219 -15.62 16.34 0.31
CA GLY A 219 -15.20 15.74 -0.94
C GLY A 219 -16.36 15.48 -1.89
N GLN A 220 -16.02 15.13 -3.12
CA GLN A 220 -16.96 14.88 -4.20
C GLN A 220 -16.64 13.57 -4.90
N LEU A 221 -17.65 12.71 -5.02
CA LEU A 221 -17.60 11.51 -5.86
C LEU A 221 -17.84 11.92 -7.31
N HIS A 222 -17.00 11.38 -8.20
CA HIS A 222 -17.18 11.41 -9.64
C HIS A 222 -17.26 9.98 -10.19
N PHE A 223 -18.41 9.59 -10.74
CA PHE A 223 -18.60 8.30 -11.39
C PHE A 223 -18.79 8.51 -12.90
N THR A 224 -17.81 8.08 -13.69
CA THR A 224 -17.69 8.42 -15.11
C THR A 224 -17.84 7.20 -16.00
N GLY A 225 -18.58 7.36 -17.11
CA GLY A 225 -18.70 6.37 -18.19
C GLY A 225 -18.72 7.03 -19.59
N PRO A 226 -18.65 6.22 -20.66
CA PRO A 226 -18.62 6.74 -22.04
C PRO A 226 -19.98 7.27 -22.51
N VAL A 227 -20.03 8.06 -23.60
CA VAL A 227 -21.29 8.70 -24.06
C VAL A 227 -22.39 7.69 -24.41
N ASP A 228 -22.03 6.49 -24.82
CA ASP A 228 -22.93 5.49 -25.38
C ASP A 228 -23.63 4.65 -24.31
N VAL A 229 -23.28 4.80 -23.03
CA VAL A 229 -24.06 4.25 -21.91
C VAL A 229 -25.34 5.06 -21.69
N ARG A 230 -26.41 4.41 -21.25
CA ARG A 230 -27.57 5.09 -20.69
C ARG A 230 -27.28 5.47 -19.24
N HIS A 231 -27.92 6.52 -18.74
CA HIS A 231 -27.75 6.98 -17.36
C HIS A 231 -29.11 7.20 -16.70
N GLU A 232 -29.17 7.06 -15.38
CA GLU A 232 -30.32 7.52 -14.60
C GLU A 232 -29.92 7.77 -13.15
N SER A 233 -30.47 8.81 -12.51
CA SER A 233 -30.48 8.92 -11.05
C SER A 233 -31.91 8.89 -10.52
N GLY A 234 -32.10 8.37 -9.31
CA GLY A 234 -33.41 8.21 -8.68
C GLY A 234 -33.39 7.18 -7.54
N THR A 235 -34.57 6.78 -7.06
CA THR A 235 -34.71 5.77 -6.00
C THR A 235 -34.20 4.40 -6.45
N SER A 236 -33.33 3.78 -5.64
CA SER A 236 -32.67 2.50 -5.94
C SER A 236 -33.61 1.41 -6.42
N ALA A 237 -34.70 1.15 -5.69
CA ALA A 237 -35.67 0.12 -6.05
C ALA A 237 -36.35 0.35 -7.41
N LEU A 238 -36.72 1.60 -7.72
CA LEU A 238 -37.40 1.93 -8.98
C LEU A 238 -36.47 1.77 -10.19
N LEU A 239 -35.21 2.19 -10.05
CA LEU A 239 -34.22 2.09 -11.12
C LEU A 239 -33.81 0.64 -11.37
N ARG A 240 -33.54 -0.13 -10.31
CA ARG A 240 -33.17 -1.55 -10.40
C ARG A 240 -34.30 -2.38 -11.01
N GLN A 241 -35.56 -2.19 -10.59
CA GLN A 241 -36.72 -2.87 -11.19
C GLN A 241 -36.95 -2.47 -12.64
N ARG A 242 -36.76 -1.19 -12.99
CA ARG A 242 -36.87 -0.76 -14.38
C ARG A 242 -35.82 -1.42 -15.26
N PHE A 243 -34.57 -1.46 -14.82
CA PHE A 243 -33.51 -2.16 -15.53
C PHE A 243 -33.85 -3.65 -15.67
N ALA A 244 -34.34 -4.29 -14.60
CA ALA A 244 -34.77 -5.68 -14.64
C ALA A 244 -35.85 -5.95 -15.70
N ARG A 245 -36.85 -5.07 -15.82
CA ARG A 245 -37.95 -5.20 -16.82
C ARG A 245 -37.53 -4.85 -18.25
N THR A 246 -36.56 -3.95 -18.44
CA THR A 246 -36.34 -3.31 -19.75
C THR A 246 -34.91 -3.42 -20.30
N GLY A 247 -33.95 -3.88 -19.51
CA GLY A 247 -32.53 -3.91 -19.85
C GLY A 247 -31.88 -2.53 -20.01
N THR A 248 -32.60 -1.43 -19.72
CA THR A 248 -32.10 -0.08 -20.04
C THR A 248 -32.55 1.01 -19.07
N LEU A 249 -31.96 2.20 -19.23
CA LEU A 249 -32.21 3.42 -18.45
C LEU A 249 -32.71 4.57 -19.33
N GLN A 250 -33.37 5.56 -18.73
CA GLN A 250 -34.10 6.60 -19.48
C GLN A 250 -33.31 7.86 -19.84
N ASN A 251 -32.02 7.96 -19.48
CA ASN A 251 -31.23 9.20 -19.60
C ASN A 251 -31.87 10.37 -18.83
N GLN A 252 -32.21 10.12 -17.57
CA GLN A 252 -32.84 11.11 -16.69
C GLN A 252 -31.93 11.46 -15.52
N VAL A 253 -32.07 12.69 -15.03
CA VAL A 253 -31.41 13.16 -13.81
C VAL A 253 -32.51 13.57 -12.85
N ASP A 254 -32.63 12.88 -11.72
CA ASP A 254 -33.53 13.27 -10.65
C ASP A 254 -33.08 14.60 -10.06
N GLY A 255 -33.97 15.60 -10.03
CA GLY A 255 -33.68 16.93 -9.46
C GLY A 255 -34.02 17.05 -7.97
N LYS A 256 -34.55 16.00 -7.33
CA LYS A 256 -34.99 16.01 -5.93
C LYS A 256 -33.87 15.53 -4.99
N PHE A 257 -33.01 16.45 -4.59
CA PHE A 257 -31.96 16.19 -3.59
C PHE A 257 -32.53 15.77 -2.24
N ARG A 258 -31.90 14.77 -1.61
CA ARG A 258 -32.34 14.15 -0.37
C ARG A 258 -31.17 13.51 0.38
N ALA A 259 -31.43 12.93 1.54
CA ALA A 259 -30.40 12.30 2.36
C ALA A 259 -29.87 11.00 1.73
N VAL A 260 -28.66 10.58 2.13
CA VAL A 260 -27.97 9.38 1.61
C VAL A 260 -28.87 8.13 1.55
N MET A 261 -29.73 7.91 2.54
CA MET A 261 -30.64 6.77 2.59
C MET A 261 -32.13 7.12 2.54
N ASP A 262 -32.49 8.39 2.34
CA ASP A 262 -33.88 8.77 2.12
C ASP A 262 -34.27 8.51 0.66
N GLU A 263 -35.27 7.66 0.42
CA GLU A 263 -35.59 7.10 -0.91
C GLU A 263 -34.30 6.77 -1.71
N GLU A 264 -33.38 6.03 -1.05
CA GLU A 264 -31.98 5.78 -1.43
C GLU A 264 -31.64 6.24 -2.86
N PRO A 265 -31.08 7.45 -3.05
CA PRO A 265 -30.68 7.93 -4.36
C PRO A 265 -29.48 7.11 -4.86
N VAL A 266 -29.62 6.55 -6.06
CA VAL A 266 -28.54 5.89 -6.79
C VAL A 266 -28.20 6.62 -8.07
N PHE A 267 -26.96 6.47 -8.51
CA PHE A 267 -26.39 7.08 -9.71
C PHE A 267 -25.94 5.97 -10.65
N ALA A 268 -26.76 5.71 -11.66
CA ALA A 268 -26.64 4.49 -12.46
C ALA A 268 -26.20 4.75 -13.89
N PHE A 269 -25.49 3.77 -14.44
CA PHE A 269 -25.28 3.61 -15.87
C PHE A 269 -25.79 2.24 -16.33
N SER A 270 -26.19 2.15 -17.60
CA SER A 270 -26.41 0.86 -18.26
C SER A 270 -25.85 0.80 -19.67
N LYS A 271 -25.38 -0.39 -20.07
CA LYS A 271 -24.73 -0.65 -21.35
C LYS A 271 -25.27 -1.92 -21.98
N SER A 272 -25.72 -1.83 -23.24
CA SER A 272 -26.13 -3.00 -24.03
C SER A 272 -24.95 -3.54 -24.84
N PHE A 273 -24.75 -4.86 -24.80
CA PHE A 273 -23.76 -5.59 -25.57
C PHE A 273 -24.46 -6.42 -26.65
N LYS A 274 -24.19 -6.07 -27.91
CA LYS A 274 -24.73 -6.75 -29.08
C LYS A 274 -23.74 -7.79 -29.59
N LEU A 275 -23.89 -9.02 -29.13
CA LEU A 275 -22.96 -10.13 -29.37
C LEU A 275 -23.51 -11.16 -30.36
N ALA A 276 -24.84 -11.19 -30.56
CA ALA A 276 -25.47 -12.07 -31.52
C ALA A 276 -25.04 -11.72 -32.96
N LYS A 277 -24.21 -12.57 -33.59
CA LYS A 277 -23.96 -12.53 -35.04
C LYS A 277 -24.86 -13.54 -35.74
N SER A 278 -25.44 -13.15 -36.88
CA SER A 278 -26.42 -13.95 -37.63
C SER A 278 -25.86 -15.23 -38.27
N SER A 279 -24.56 -15.54 -38.18
CA SER A 279 -24.02 -16.88 -38.51
C SER A 279 -22.55 -17.07 -38.10
N ALA A 280 -22.22 -18.34 -37.81
CA ALA A 280 -20.92 -19.01 -37.78
C ALA A 280 -19.99 -18.81 -36.55
N THR A 281 -20.08 -19.79 -35.64
CA THR A 281 -19.00 -20.47 -34.86
C THR A 281 -18.05 -19.69 -33.94
N GLY A 282 -17.98 -18.35 -34.00
CA GLY A 282 -17.11 -17.53 -33.16
C GLY A 282 -17.84 -16.86 -31.99
N SER A 283 -17.21 -16.82 -30.82
CA SER A 283 -17.60 -15.95 -29.70
C SER A 283 -17.27 -14.49 -30.04
N ALA A 284 -18.15 -13.54 -29.70
CA ALA A 284 -17.87 -12.11 -29.80
C ALA A 284 -17.45 -11.59 -28.43
N SER A 285 -16.46 -10.69 -28.40
CA SER A 285 -16.02 -10.03 -27.16
C SER A 285 -16.15 -8.52 -27.27
N SER A 286 -16.50 -7.88 -26.16
CA SER A 286 -16.63 -6.43 -26.02
C SER A 286 -16.39 -6.02 -24.57
N SER A 287 -16.24 -4.72 -24.32
CA SER A 287 -16.07 -4.19 -22.96
C SER A 287 -16.58 -2.76 -22.83
N VAL A 288 -16.80 -2.34 -21.58
CA VAL A 288 -17.07 -0.95 -21.21
C VAL A 288 -16.19 -0.56 -20.03
N LEU A 289 -15.72 0.69 -20.02
CA LEU A 289 -14.89 1.25 -18.96
C LEU A 289 -15.70 2.27 -18.15
N PHE A 290 -15.60 2.18 -16.83
CA PHE A 290 -16.04 3.20 -15.90
C PHE A 290 -14.88 3.62 -15.00
N THR A 291 -14.91 4.85 -14.50
CA THR A 291 -13.97 5.32 -13.47
C THR A 291 -14.69 5.88 -12.27
N ILE A 292 -14.12 5.64 -11.09
CA ILE A 292 -14.60 6.16 -9.81
C ILE A 292 -13.48 7.01 -9.24
N THR A 293 -13.74 8.30 -9.03
CA THR A 293 -12.81 9.28 -8.47
C THR A 293 -13.45 9.89 -7.24
N HIS A 294 -12.71 10.04 -6.14
CA HIS A 294 -13.17 10.79 -4.97
C HIS A 294 -12.19 11.92 -4.67
N ILE A 295 -12.64 13.15 -4.89
CA ILE A 295 -11.77 14.33 -4.82
C ILE A 295 -12.00 15.06 -3.49
N GLN A 296 -10.91 15.31 -2.76
CA GLN A 296 -10.86 16.25 -1.65
C GLN A 296 -9.90 17.39 -1.99
N ASP A 297 -10.36 18.62 -1.80
CA ASP A 297 -9.51 19.81 -1.81
C ASP A 297 -10.11 20.84 -0.83
N PRO A 298 -9.45 21.12 0.31
CA PRO A 298 -8.17 20.56 0.77
C PRO A 298 -8.26 19.08 1.19
N ILE A 299 -7.11 18.39 1.22
CA ILE A 299 -7.02 16.98 1.65
C ILE A 299 -6.85 16.81 3.16
N THR A 300 -6.05 17.68 3.79
CA THR A 300 -5.70 17.64 5.21
C THR A 300 -5.46 19.06 5.73
N GLN A 301 -5.46 19.23 7.04
CA GLN A 301 -4.85 20.40 7.68
C GLN A 301 -3.57 19.97 8.40
N TYR A 302 -2.53 20.78 8.28
CA TYR A 302 -1.18 20.44 8.73
C TYR A 302 -0.52 21.62 9.45
N ALA A 303 -0.01 21.37 10.66
CA ALA A 303 0.79 22.29 11.45
C ALA A 303 2.20 22.43 10.83
N SER A 304 2.26 23.02 9.64
CA SER A 304 3.50 23.34 8.95
C SER A 304 4.36 24.34 9.72
N ALA A 305 5.60 24.57 9.29
CA ALA A 305 6.50 25.55 9.92
C ALA A 305 5.94 26.99 9.94
N ARG A 306 4.96 27.31 9.09
CA ARG A 306 4.26 28.60 9.05
C ARG A 306 2.93 28.62 9.81
N GLY A 307 2.65 27.58 10.59
CA GLY A 307 1.39 27.36 11.29
C GLY A 307 0.41 26.47 10.52
N LEU A 308 -0.80 26.34 11.07
CA LEU A 308 -1.84 25.46 10.54
C LEU A 308 -2.22 25.85 9.10
N THR A 309 -2.00 24.93 8.16
CA THR A 309 -2.13 25.13 6.72
C THR A 309 -3.09 24.10 6.15
N PHE A 310 -4.00 24.55 5.28
CA PHE A 310 -4.83 23.64 4.49
C PHE A 310 -4.04 23.13 3.30
N MET A 311 -3.90 21.81 3.23
CA MET A 311 -3.02 21.18 2.28
C MET A 311 -3.78 20.81 1.03
N ARG A 312 -3.28 21.29 -0.11
CA ARG A 312 -3.84 20.99 -1.43
C ARG A 312 -3.39 19.59 -1.89
N PRO A 313 -4.18 18.89 -2.70
CA PRO A 313 -3.73 17.64 -3.31
C PRO A 313 -2.58 17.88 -4.31
N LEU A 314 -1.60 16.97 -4.34
CA LEU A 314 -0.41 17.12 -5.20
C LEU A 314 -0.76 17.17 -6.69
N TRP A 315 -1.77 16.40 -7.14
CA TRP A 315 -2.20 16.33 -8.54
C TRP A 315 -2.63 17.69 -9.11
N LYS A 316 -3.04 18.66 -8.27
CA LYS A 316 -3.38 20.02 -8.71
C LYS A 316 -2.20 20.79 -9.30
N SER A 317 -0.99 20.29 -9.11
CA SER A 317 0.20 20.83 -9.77
C SER A 317 0.22 20.60 -11.28
N TRP A 318 -0.53 19.62 -11.79
CA TRP A 318 -0.66 19.33 -13.23
C TRP A 318 -2.08 19.60 -13.75
N PHE A 319 -3.10 19.41 -12.91
CA PHE A 319 -4.50 19.62 -13.27
C PHE A 319 -5.14 20.65 -12.33
N PRO A 320 -5.12 21.95 -12.68
CA PRO A 320 -5.71 22.98 -11.82
C PRO A 320 -7.22 22.85 -11.61
N GLN A 321 -7.91 22.16 -12.51
CA GLN A 321 -9.36 21.94 -12.49
C GLN A 321 -9.67 20.44 -12.44
N ASP A 322 -10.67 20.08 -11.64
CA ASP A 322 -11.06 18.70 -11.37
C ASP A 322 -11.53 17.97 -12.65
N ASP A 323 -12.16 18.69 -13.59
CA ASP A 323 -12.56 18.12 -14.89
C ASP A 323 -11.37 17.65 -15.73
N LYS A 324 -10.22 18.34 -15.63
CA LYS A 324 -8.98 17.96 -16.33
C LYS A 324 -8.35 16.72 -15.74
N LEU A 325 -8.40 16.55 -14.42
CA LEU A 325 -7.99 15.33 -13.74
C LEU A 325 -8.85 14.15 -14.22
N ILE A 326 -10.18 14.30 -14.21
CA ILE A 326 -11.12 13.24 -14.62
C ILE A 326 -10.91 12.85 -16.08
N GLN A 327 -10.79 13.85 -16.96
CA GLN A 327 -10.50 13.65 -18.39
C GLN A 327 -9.18 12.91 -18.60
N PHE A 328 -8.11 13.34 -17.93
CA PHE A 328 -6.81 12.69 -18.02
C PHE A 328 -6.89 11.24 -17.54
N HIS A 329 -7.41 11.00 -16.33
CA HIS A 329 -7.49 9.65 -15.76
C HIS A 329 -8.27 8.69 -16.66
N TYR A 330 -9.46 9.09 -17.17
CA TYR A 330 -10.22 8.22 -18.06
C TYR A 330 -9.45 7.90 -19.36
N GLY A 331 -8.81 8.90 -19.98
CA GLY A 331 -8.01 8.72 -21.20
C GLY A 331 -6.70 7.96 -20.99
N ASP A 332 -6.19 7.91 -19.76
CA ASP A 332 -4.91 7.30 -19.39
C ASP A 332 -5.02 5.80 -19.08
N PHE A 333 -6.22 5.20 -19.16
CA PHE A 333 -6.47 3.80 -18.78
C PHE A 333 -5.45 2.82 -19.34
N ALA A 334 -5.15 2.87 -20.65
CA ALA A 334 -4.20 1.95 -21.28
C ALA A 334 -2.78 2.08 -20.71
N VAL A 335 -2.35 3.31 -20.40
CA VAL A 335 -1.03 3.59 -19.82
C VAL A 335 -1.00 3.18 -18.35
N ALA A 336 -1.99 3.58 -17.57
CA ALA A 336 -2.11 3.21 -16.16
C ALA A 336 -2.16 1.69 -15.98
N ASN A 337 -2.94 0.98 -16.82
CA ASN A 337 -3.01 -0.47 -16.84
C ASN A 337 -1.67 -1.12 -17.20
N SER A 338 -0.94 -0.58 -18.19
CA SER A 338 0.38 -1.10 -18.54
C SER A 338 1.42 -0.89 -17.43
N LEU A 339 1.46 0.29 -16.82
CA LEU A 339 2.42 0.58 -15.74
C LEU A 339 2.13 -0.25 -14.49
N ALA A 340 0.86 -0.34 -14.09
CA ALA A 340 0.44 -1.17 -12.96
C ALA A 340 0.66 -2.66 -13.23
N GLY A 341 0.34 -3.14 -14.44
CA GLY A 341 0.60 -4.52 -14.85
C GLY A 341 2.09 -4.86 -14.83
N ASN A 342 2.97 -3.94 -15.26
CA ASN A 342 4.41 -4.14 -15.16
C ASN A 342 4.88 -4.25 -13.70
N TYR A 343 4.36 -3.39 -12.81
CA TYR A 343 4.64 -3.48 -11.37
C TYR A 343 4.18 -4.81 -10.79
N SER A 344 2.93 -5.20 -11.02
CA SER A 344 2.37 -6.47 -10.54
C SER A 344 3.16 -7.68 -11.03
N GLU A 345 3.55 -7.72 -12.30
CA GLU A 345 4.30 -8.86 -12.86
C GLU A 345 5.73 -8.95 -12.31
N GLN A 346 6.41 -7.82 -12.16
CA GLN A 346 7.75 -7.82 -11.60
C GLN A 346 7.74 -8.16 -10.10
N LEU A 347 6.75 -7.67 -9.35
CA LEU A 347 6.54 -8.10 -7.96
C LEU A 347 6.28 -9.61 -7.86
N ARG A 348 5.49 -10.18 -8.77
CA ARG A 348 5.26 -11.63 -8.87
C ARG A 348 6.57 -12.38 -9.08
N ILE A 349 7.41 -11.93 -10.03
CA ILE A 349 8.71 -12.55 -10.33
C ILE A 349 9.64 -12.49 -9.11
N ASP A 350 9.77 -11.32 -8.49
CA ASP A 350 10.68 -11.12 -7.36
C ASP A 350 10.21 -11.93 -6.13
N ALA A 351 8.92 -11.90 -5.81
CA ALA A 351 8.36 -12.66 -4.69
C ALA A 351 8.43 -14.18 -4.91
N TYR A 352 8.18 -14.66 -6.14
CA TYR A 352 8.35 -16.08 -6.44
C TYR A 352 9.81 -16.53 -6.26
N ALA A 353 10.77 -15.71 -6.71
CA ALA A 353 12.19 -16.01 -6.57
C ALA A 353 12.68 -15.96 -5.12
N SER A 354 12.12 -15.05 -4.31
CA SER A 354 12.49 -14.86 -2.89
C SER A 354 11.87 -15.90 -1.96
N GLY A 355 10.68 -16.41 -2.28
CA GLY A 355 9.95 -17.34 -1.43
C GLY A 355 9.23 -18.42 -2.23
N SER A 356 7.92 -18.24 -2.41
CA SER A 356 7.05 -19.26 -3.01
C SER A 356 5.84 -18.61 -3.68
N THR A 357 5.00 -19.41 -4.34
CA THR A 357 3.70 -18.94 -4.84
C THR A 357 2.81 -18.36 -3.74
N ASN A 358 2.92 -18.84 -2.49
CA ASN A 358 2.19 -18.26 -1.36
C ASN A 358 2.66 -16.82 -1.08
N TYR A 359 3.98 -16.57 -1.19
CA TYR A 359 4.53 -15.25 -0.93
C TYR A 359 4.04 -14.21 -1.95
N VAL A 360 3.97 -14.60 -3.23
CA VAL A 360 3.43 -13.79 -4.32
C VAL A 360 2.07 -13.20 -3.95
N ASP A 361 1.16 -14.05 -3.47
CA ASP A 361 -0.19 -13.65 -3.13
C ASP A 361 -0.25 -12.75 -1.88
N ILE A 362 0.60 -13.01 -0.88
CA ILE A 362 0.71 -12.20 0.34
C ILE A 362 1.13 -10.76 0.00
N VAL A 363 2.19 -10.57 -0.79
CA VAL A 363 2.66 -9.22 -1.16
C VAL A 363 1.69 -8.53 -2.13
N ALA A 364 1.05 -9.29 -3.03
CA ALA A 364 0.01 -8.75 -3.92
C ALA A 364 -1.20 -8.23 -3.14
N LEU A 365 -1.64 -8.93 -2.10
CA LEU A 365 -2.74 -8.49 -1.24
C LEU A 365 -2.37 -7.22 -0.43
N SER A 366 -1.10 -7.12 -0.02
CA SER A 366 -0.61 -6.05 0.85
C SER A 366 -0.41 -4.72 0.13
N ALA A 367 0.01 -4.74 -1.14
CA ALA A 367 0.44 -3.53 -1.87
C ALA A 367 -0.61 -2.41 -1.90
N ARG A 368 -1.87 -2.73 -2.24
CA ARG A 368 -2.97 -1.74 -2.25
C ARG A 368 -3.36 -1.28 -0.86
N GLN A 369 -3.22 -2.14 0.14
CA GLN A 369 -3.52 -1.80 1.53
C GLN A 369 -2.57 -0.73 2.06
N VAL A 370 -1.27 -0.85 1.79
CA VAL A 370 -0.28 0.17 2.17
C VAL A 370 -0.62 1.52 1.56
N MET A 371 -0.82 1.57 0.23
CA MET A 371 -1.17 2.83 -0.44
C MET A 371 -2.55 3.36 -0.03
N GLY A 372 -3.47 2.47 0.33
CA GLY A 372 -4.80 2.80 0.84
C GLY A 372 -4.80 3.63 2.12
N ALA A 373 -3.69 3.70 2.85
CA ALA A 373 -3.54 4.57 4.02
C ALA A 373 -2.93 5.95 3.71
N THR A 374 -2.57 6.23 2.46
CA THR A 374 -1.75 7.41 2.10
C THR A 374 -2.48 8.43 1.22
N SER A 375 -2.11 9.71 1.34
CA SER A 375 -2.67 10.80 0.52
C SER A 375 -1.60 11.82 0.14
N PHE A 376 -1.34 11.97 -1.17
CA PHE A 376 -0.31 12.87 -1.69
C PHE A 376 -0.73 14.34 -1.66
N SER A 377 0.18 15.19 -1.21
CA SER A 377 -0.05 16.61 -0.96
C SER A 377 1.06 17.54 -1.44
N GLY A 378 0.79 18.83 -1.39
CA GLY A 378 1.79 19.87 -1.59
C GLY A 378 1.92 20.34 -3.04
N THR A 379 3.15 20.64 -3.45
CA THR A 379 3.48 21.11 -4.81
C THR A 379 4.56 20.23 -5.42
N ARG A 380 4.89 20.41 -6.71
CA ARG A 380 6.01 19.68 -7.32
C ARG A 380 7.35 20.04 -6.66
N GLU A 381 7.47 21.26 -6.18
CA GLU A 381 8.68 21.75 -5.53
C GLU A 381 8.77 21.26 -4.07
N ASN A 382 7.62 21.01 -3.43
CA ASN A 382 7.53 20.46 -2.07
C ASN A 382 6.43 19.39 -1.97
N PRO A 383 6.65 18.21 -2.58
CA PRO A 383 5.71 17.10 -2.51
C PRO A 383 5.77 16.47 -1.12
N LEU A 384 4.60 16.14 -0.58
CA LEU A 384 4.44 15.48 0.72
C LEU A 384 3.51 14.27 0.56
N LEU A 385 3.62 13.32 1.47
CA LEU A 385 2.73 12.18 1.57
C LEU A 385 2.24 12.07 3.01
N PHE A 386 0.93 12.17 3.20
CA PHE A 386 0.33 12.01 4.53
C PHE A 386 -0.18 10.58 4.71
N LEU A 387 0.02 10.03 5.90
CA LEU A 387 -0.44 8.70 6.29
C LEU A 387 -1.52 8.80 7.37
N LYS A 388 -2.59 8.02 7.19
CA LYS A 388 -3.60 7.76 8.22
C LYS A 388 -3.24 6.46 8.93
N GLU A 389 -3.18 6.49 10.26
CA GLU A 389 -3.15 5.26 11.04
C GLU A 389 -4.56 4.63 11.06
N ILE A 390 -4.76 3.69 10.13
CA ILE A 390 -6.02 2.98 9.98
C ILE A 390 -6.22 2.00 11.14
N SER A 391 -7.47 1.84 11.60
CA SER A 391 -7.90 0.77 12.53
C SER A 391 -7.17 0.69 13.89
N SER A 392 -6.75 1.83 14.41
CA SER A 392 -6.14 2.00 15.75
C SER A 392 -6.83 3.16 16.49
N ASN A 393 -6.10 4.16 16.97
CA ASN A 393 -6.63 5.39 17.57
C ASN A 393 -6.94 6.51 16.53
N GLY A 394 -6.54 6.32 15.26
CA GLY A 394 -6.78 7.26 14.16
C GLY A 394 -5.71 8.32 13.96
N ASN A 395 -4.57 8.23 14.67
CA ASN A 395 -3.45 9.16 14.56
C ASN A 395 -2.97 9.39 13.11
N CYS A 396 -2.24 10.48 12.93
CA CYS A 396 -1.76 10.90 11.62
C CYS A 396 -0.25 10.90 11.58
N GLN A 397 0.34 10.38 10.50
CA GLN A 397 1.79 10.38 10.33
C GLN A 397 2.54 9.71 11.49
N THR A 398 1.95 8.67 12.09
CA THR A 398 2.52 7.92 13.20
C THR A 398 3.81 7.22 12.78
N VAL A 399 4.91 7.49 13.48
CA VAL A 399 6.27 7.07 13.09
C VAL A 399 6.44 5.56 13.18
N ASP A 400 6.01 4.96 14.29
CA ASP A 400 6.00 3.51 14.52
C ASP A 400 5.03 2.73 13.60
N VAL A 401 4.14 3.41 12.87
CA VAL A 401 3.32 2.84 11.79
C VAL A 401 4.00 2.98 10.42
N ILE A 402 4.72 4.08 10.19
CA ILE A 402 5.55 4.26 8.99
C ILE A 402 6.70 3.24 8.99
N PHE A 403 7.25 2.91 10.16
CA PHE A 403 8.36 1.96 10.29
C PHE A 403 8.05 0.58 9.68
N PRO A 404 7.06 -0.22 10.14
CA PRO A 404 6.76 -1.49 9.51
C PRO A 404 6.31 -1.33 8.05
N ALA A 405 5.81 -0.16 7.64
CA ALA A 405 5.45 0.09 6.25
C ALA A 405 6.67 0.43 5.34
N PHE A 406 7.82 0.85 5.89
CA PHE A 406 8.96 1.35 5.11
C PHE A 406 9.53 0.35 4.10
N PRO A 407 9.55 -0.99 4.35
CA PRO A 407 10.04 -1.95 3.36
C PRO A 407 9.28 -1.86 2.03
N PHE A 408 7.95 -1.71 2.07
CA PHE A 408 7.16 -1.50 0.85
C PHE A 408 7.64 -0.27 0.07
N PHE A 409 7.90 0.84 0.75
CA PHE A 409 8.35 2.07 0.09
C PHE A 409 9.77 1.96 -0.45
N LEU A 410 10.69 1.30 0.26
CA LEU A 410 12.05 1.07 -0.23
C LEU A 410 12.07 0.18 -1.48
N TYR A 411 11.26 -0.88 -1.53
CA TYR A 411 11.13 -1.71 -2.72
C TYR A 411 10.42 -0.96 -3.86
N THR A 412 9.30 -0.31 -3.56
CA THR A 412 8.40 0.25 -4.56
C THR A 412 8.89 1.60 -5.11
N GLN A 413 9.13 2.59 -4.25
CA GLN A 413 9.62 3.91 -4.63
C GLN A 413 10.14 4.66 -3.37
N PRO A 414 11.46 4.65 -3.10
CA PRO A 414 12.04 5.28 -1.90
C PRO A 414 11.74 6.77 -1.78
N LYS A 415 11.53 7.46 -2.91
CA LYS A 415 11.11 8.87 -2.94
C LYS A 415 9.81 9.11 -2.16
N TRP A 416 8.88 8.14 -2.11
CA TRP A 416 7.65 8.26 -1.34
C TRP A 416 7.87 8.11 0.16
N LEU A 417 8.87 7.31 0.59
CA LEU A 417 9.30 7.28 1.98
C LEU A 417 9.84 8.66 2.40
N ALA A 418 10.64 9.31 1.55
CA ALA A 418 11.07 10.68 1.81
C ALA A 418 9.87 11.61 2.07
N TYR A 419 8.84 11.54 1.23
CA TYR A 419 7.63 12.35 1.38
C TYR A 419 6.82 12.05 2.64
N LEU A 420 6.94 10.84 3.22
CA LEU A 420 6.36 10.48 4.51
C LEU A 420 7.17 11.04 5.69
N LEU A 421 8.49 11.14 5.57
CA LEU A 421 9.34 11.65 6.64
C LEU A 421 9.36 13.19 6.69
N GLU A 422 9.21 13.86 5.54
CA GLU A 422 9.27 15.32 5.44
C GLU A 422 8.29 16.07 6.38
N PRO A 423 7.00 15.70 6.52
CA PRO A 423 6.09 16.36 7.45
C PRO A 423 6.57 16.34 8.91
N LEU A 424 7.14 15.22 9.35
CA LEU A 424 7.65 15.06 10.73
C LEU A 424 8.89 15.92 10.96
N LEU A 425 9.81 15.92 10.00
CA LEU A 425 11.02 16.73 10.03
C LEU A 425 10.69 18.22 10.01
N GLU A 426 9.84 18.67 9.09
CA GLU A 426 9.44 20.08 8.99
C GLU A 426 8.76 20.55 10.28
N HIS A 427 7.82 19.78 10.84
CA HIS A 427 7.14 20.16 12.08
C HIS A 427 8.11 20.27 13.26
N GLN A 428 8.97 19.28 13.48
CA GLN A 428 9.90 19.30 14.61
C GLN A 428 10.99 20.37 14.44
N LEU A 429 11.48 20.62 13.21
CA LEU A 429 12.42 21.71 12.90
C LEU A 429 11.82 23.11 13.10
N SER A 430 10.50 23.25 13.04
CA SER A 430 9.83 24.52 13.27
C SER A 430 9.88 24.98 14.73
N GLY A 431 10.28 24.11 15.66
CA GLY A 431 10.28 24.38 17.10
C GLY A 431 8.89 24.32 17.74
N GLN A 432 7.88 23.82 17.01
CA GLN A 432 6.51 23.66 17.53
C GLN A 432 6.35 22.45 18.46
N TYR A 433 7.34 21.55 18.53
CA TYR A 433 7.34 20.40 19.44
C TYR A 433 8.35 20.62 20.56
N PRO A 434 7.96 20.56 21.85
CA PRO A 434 8.83 20.97 22.96
C PRO A 434 9.77 19.88 23.48
N ASN A 435 9.53 18.61 23.13
CA ASN A 435 10.34 17.49 23.64
C ASN A 435 11.62 17.31 22.83
N LYS A 436 12.60 16.61 23.42
CA LYS A 436 13.91 16.37 22.79
C LYS A 436 14.00 15.07 21.99
N TYR A 437 13.06 14.16 22.19
CA TYR A 437 12.92 12.93 21.43
C TYR A 437 12.08 13.16 20.16
N SER A 438 12.00 12.17 19.27
CA SER A 438 11.14 12.23 18.10
C SER A 438 9.69 12.14 18.52
N MET A 439 8.86 13.04 17.98
CA MET A 439 7.41 12.99 18.14
C MET A 439 6.82 11.70 17.54
N HIS A 440 5.81 11.15 18.21
CA HIS A 440 5.08 9.95 17.80
C HIS A 440 4.26 10.14 16.52
N ASP A 441 3.42 11.18 16.50
CA ASP A 441 2.48 11.45 15.40
C ASP A 441 2.29 12.95 15.20
N LEU A 442 1.67 13.35 14.09
CA LEU A 442 1.35 14.75 13.80
C LEU A 442 -0.07 15.17 14.17
N GLY A 443 -0.86 14.31 14.79
CA GLY A 443 -2.20 14.66 15.28
C GLY A 443 -3.07 13.45 15.55
N ALA A 444 -3.94 13.59 16.55
CA ALA A 444 -4.71 12.51 17.14
C ALA A 444 -5.78 11.87 16.22
N HIS A 445 -6.14 12.50 15.09
CA HIS A 445 -7.15 11.94 14.19
C HIS A 445 -7.05 12.47 12.76
N PHE A 446 -6.92 11.58 11.77
CA PHE A 446 -6.88 11.97 10.37
C PHE A 446 -8.20 12.67 9.96
N PRO A 447 -8.14 13.76 9.18
CA PRO A 447 -7.00 14.37 8.49
C PRO A 447 -6.40 15.59 9.22
N ASN A 448 -6.45 15.61 10.56
CA ASN A 448 -6.08 16.76 11.38
C ASN A 448 -4.66 16.60 11.93
N LEU A 449 -3.67 17.01 11.14
CA LEU A 449 -2.26 16.98 11.51
C LEU A 449 -1.87 18.26 12.28
N THR A 450 -2.46 18.47 13.47
CA THR A 450 -2.34 19.73 14.23
C THR A 450 -1.09 19.83 15.10
N GLY A 451 -0.27 18.78 15.18
CA GLY A 451 0.93 18.69 16.02
C GLY A 451 0.63 18.63 17.52
N HIS A 452 1.70 18.52 18.30
CA HIS A 452 1.67 18.37 19.77
C HIS A 452 2.45 19.50 20.45
N ALA A 453 1.98 20.74 20.29
CA ALA A 453 2.63 21.92 20.88
C ALA A 453 2.66 21.93 22.41
N ASP A 454 1.85 21.08 23.05
CA ASP A 454 1.86 20.82 24.49
C ASP A 454 2.84 19.72 24.90
N GLY A 455 3.48 19.05 23.94
CA GLY A 455 4.41 17.94 24.18
C GLY A 455 3.75 16.66 24.70
N ARG A 456 2.43 16.50 24.50
CA ARG A 456 1.66 15.35 25.01
C ARG A 456 1.19 14.42 23.89
N ASP A 457 2.11 14.14 22.97
CA ASP A 457 1.98 12.99 22.08
C ASP A 457 2.10 11.67 22.86
N GLU A 458 1.83 10.56 22.18
CA GLU A 458 1.96 9.23 22.79
C GLU A 458 3.41 8.94 23.19
N TYR A 459 3.61 8.43 24.41
CA TYR A 459 4.93 8.36 25.02
C TYR A 459 5.70 7.10 24.61
N MET A 460 6.34 7.17 23.43
CA MET A 460 7.18 6.12 22.85
C MET A 460 8.61 6.59 22.48
N PRO A 461 9.29 7.39 23.30
CA PRO A 461 10.43 8.18 22.83
C PRO A 461 11.64 7.37 22.33
N VAL A 462 11.92 6.17 22.88
CA VAL A 462 13.00 5.30 22.38
C VAL A 462 12.62 4.67 21.04
N GLU A 463 11.36 4.27 20.88
CA GLU A 463 10.81 3.70 19.64
C GLU A 463 10.96 4.71 18.51
N GLU A 464 10.40 5.91 18.69
CA GLU A 464 10.34 6.91 17.63
C GLU A 464 11.71 7.45 17.23
N CYS A 465 12.61 7.64 18.19
CA CYS A 465 13.97 8.06 17.88
C CYS A 465 14.72 6.97 17.10
N GLY A 466 14.56 5.70 17.49
CA GLY A 466 15.15 4.57 16.79
C GLY A 466 14.63 4.46 15.36
N ASP A 467 13.31 4.51 15.21
CA ASP A 467 12.61 4.36 13.94
C ASP A 467 12.97 5.46 12.95
N MET A 468 12.97 6.72 13.40
CA MET A 468 13.39 7.84 12.54
C MET A 468 14.84 7.68 12.07
N LEU A 469 15.78 7.36 12.97
CA LEU A 469 17.19 7.21 12.60
C LEU A 469 17.44 6.04 11.66
N ILE A 470 16.74 4.91 11.87
CA ILE A 470 16.81 3.73 11.01
C ILE A 470 16.24 4.06 9.62
N MET A 471 15.02 4.60 9.54
CA MET A 471 14.40 4.96 8.26
C MET A 471 15.19 6.05 7.53
N GLY A 472 15.75 7.02 8.26
CA GLY A 472 16.58 8.07 7.70
C GLY A 472 17.85 7.52 7.04
N LEU A 473 18.56 6.59 7.71
CA LEU A 473 19.71 5.95 7.09
C LEU A 473 19.31 5.00 5.96
N ALA A 474 18.18 4.28 6.06
CA ALA A 474 17.69 3.42 4.99
C ALA A 474 17.40 4.23 3.71
N LEU A 475 16.79 5.41 3.85
CA LEU A 475 16.56 6.32 2.74
C LEU A 475 17.88 6.82 2.12
N VAL A 476 18.87 7.17 2.96
CA VAL A 476 20.21 7.56 2.53
C VAL A 476 20.93 6.44 1.76
N ASN A 477 20.81 5.19 2.25
CA ASN A 477 21.34 4.01 1.56
C ASN A 477 20.68 3.84 0.19
N SER A 478 19.36 4.03 0.08
CA SER A 478 18.63 3.91 -1.18
C SER A 478 19.08 4.94 -2.24
N LEU A 479 19.64 6.08 -1.83
CA LEU A 479 20.19 7.09 -2.72
C LEU A 479 21.59 6.71 -3.23
N SER A 480 22.35 5.92 -2.48
CA SER A 480 23.80 5.77 -2.64
C SER A 480 24.17 4.40 -3.21
N TYR A 481 24.20 4.28 -4.54
CA TYR A 481 24.52 3.03 -5.25
C TYR A 481 25.42 3.27 -6.47
N GLY A 482 26.22 2.28 -6.86
CA GLY A 482 27.22 2.39 -7.92
C GLY A 482 26.65 2.23 -9.34
N SER A 483 25.64 1.37 -9.50
CA SER A 483 24.95 1.12 -10.77
C SER A 483 23.44 0.87 -10.58
N ASP A 484 22.63 1.05 -11.62
CA ASP A 484 21.18 0.83 -11.54
C ASP A 484 20.79 -0.60 -11.10
N ALA A 485 21.65 -1.59 -11.34
CA ALA A 485 21.43 -2.95 -10.87
C ALA A 485 21.52 -3.07 -9.34
N GLU A 486 22.37 -2.25 -8.72
CA GLU A 486 22.57 -2.18 -7.26
C GLU A 486 21.51 -1.34 -6.54
N ALA A 487 20.64 -0.64 -7.28
CA ALA A 487 19.59 0.17 -6.69
C ALA A 487 18.61 -0.71 -5.90
N GLN A 488 18.22 -0.21 -4.72
CA GLN A 488 17.29 -0.92 -3.84
C GLN A 488 15.88 -1.05 -4.46
N SER A 489 15.48 -0.06 -5.28
CA SER A 489 14.29 -0.12 -6.11
C SER A 489 14.65 -0.04 -7.58
N ILE A 490 14.21 -1.01 -8.38
CA ILE A 490 14.35 -0.93 -9.85
C ILE A 490 13.42 0.09 -10.48
N TRP A 491 12.32 0.40 -9.82
CA TRP A 491 11.38 1.38 -10.35
C TRP A 491 11.96 2.79 -10.27
N SER A 492 12.82 3.02 -9.28
CA SER A 492 13.44 4.31 -9.06
C SER A 492 14.59 4.60 -10.02
N THR A 493 15.03 3.62 -10.83
CA THR A 493 16.03 3.80 -11.90
C THR A 493 15.41 4.08 -13.28
N VAL A 494 14.09 3.97 -13.39
CA VAL A 494 13.35 4.28 -14.61
C VAL A 494 13.11 5.79 -14.72
N GLY A 495 13.48 6.37 -15.85
CA GLY A 495 13.27 7.79 -16.11
C GLY A 495 14.43 8.44 -16.85
N SER A 496 14.46 9.77 -16.83
CA SER A 496 15.64 10.53 -17.27
C SER A 496 16.54 10.84 -16.07
N GLY A 497 17.85 10.91 -16.30
CA GLY A 497 18.86 11.09 -15.24
C GLY A 497 18.77 12.39 -14.43
N GLY A 498 17.86 13.31 -14.79
CA GLY A 498 17.66 14.60 -14.11
C GLY A 498 18.89 15.51 -14.15
N ASP A 499 18.69 16.80 -13.91
CA ASP A 499 19.78 17.74 -13.62
C ASP A 499 19.55 18.28 -12.21
N SER A 500 20.15 17.62 -11.21
CA SER A 500 19.98 17.93 -9.78
C SER A 500 20.50 19.32 -9.41
N THR A 501 21.20 20.02 -10.32
CA THR A 501 21.75 21.36 -10.10
C THR A 501 20.69 22.48 -10.11
N LYS A 502 19.43 22.17 -10.48
CA LYS A 502 18.37 23.19 -10.69
C LYS A 502 17.39 23.38 -9.54
N SER A 503 17.36 22.52 -8.52
CA SER A 503 16.42 22.61 -7.39
C SER A 503 17.15 22.73 -6.06
N ASP A 504 16.77 23.72 -5.26
CA ASP A 504 17.22 23.87 -3.86
C ASP A 504 16.65 22.79 -2.93
N LYS A 505 15.64 22.03 -3.37
CA LYS A 505 15.03 20.93 -2.61
C LYS A 505 15.41 19.56 -3.19
N PRO A 506 15.94 18.62 -2.37
CA PRO A 506 16.53 17.37 -2.86
C PRO A 506 15.53 16.40 -3.50
N PHE A 507 14.23 16.51 -3.17
CA PHE A 507 13.20 15.56 -3.62
C PHE A 507 12.07 16.19 -4.44
N ALA A 508 12.33 17.35 -5.06
CA ALA A 508 11.36 18.01 -5.92
C ALA A 508 11.03 17.19 -7.18
N LEU A 509 9.77 17.22 -7.61
CA LEU A 509 9.25 16.63 -8.85
C LEU A 509 9.26 17.66 -9.99
N THR A 510 10.36 18.39 -10.16
CA THR A 510 10.49 19.43 -11.20
C THR A 510 10.93 18.88 -12.55
N SER A 511 11.59 17.72 -12.56
CA SER A 511 12.11 17.06 -13.76
C SER A 511 11.24 15.85 -14.09
N ILE A 512 10.13 16.07 -14.78
CA ILE A 512 9.21 15.01 -15.22
C ILE A 512 9.37 14.83 -16.73
N GLY A 513 9.62 13.60 -17.16
CA GLY A 513 10.03 13.28 -18.51
C GLY A 513 9.10 12.31 -19.24
N VAL A 514 9.59 11.90 -20.42
CA VAL A 514 8.99 10.86 -21.26
C VAL A 514 9.96 9.67 -21.29
N HIS A 515 9.47 8.47 -21.02
CA HIS A 515 10.25 7.23 -21.11
C HIS A 515 9.48 6.19 -21.90
N ASN A 516 10.11 5.60 -22.94
CA ASN A 516 9.48 4.64 -23.85
C ASN A 516 8.11 5.09 -24.42
N GLY A 517 7.99 6.40 -24.72
CA GLY A 517 6.76 6.99 -25.25
C GLY A 517 5.65 7.23 -24.22
N VAL A 518 5.92 6.99 -22.93
CA VAL A 518 5.01 7.30 -21.83
C VAL A 518 5.42 8.62 -21.17
N ASP A 519 4.52 9.59 -21.18
CA ASP A 519 4.72 10.88 -20.50
C ASP A 519 4.52 10.76 -18.99
N TYR A 520 5.00 11.78 -18.26
CA TYR A 520 4.88 11.90 -16.80
C TYR A 520 5.61 10.82 -16.01
N ILE A 521 6.77 10.39 -16.50
CA ILE A 521 7.68 9.50 -15.78
C ILE A 521 8.63 10.33 -14.93
N ASP A 522 8.81 9.90 -13.69
CA ASP A 522 9.66 10.57 -12.71
C ASP A 522 11.14 10.52 -13.15
N GLU A 523 11.97 11.42 -12.62
CA GLU A 523 13.42 11.29 -12.74
C GLU A 523 13.98 10.18 -11.86
N THR A 524 15.15 9.67 -12.26
CA THR A 524 15.85 8.63 -11.51
C THR A 524 16.24 9.10 -10.11
N TRP A 525 16.09 8.19 -9.15
CA TRP A 525 16.41 8.37 -7.75
C TRP A 525 17.85 7.93 -7.47
N GLY A 526 18.64 8.78 -6.79
CA GLY A 526 19.96 8.38 -6.33
C GLY A 526 21.02 8.24 -7.44
N GLY A 527 21.88 7.25 -7.29
CA GLY A 527 23.08 7.01 -8.08
C GLY A 527 24.35 7.42 -7.33
N SER A 528 25.52 7.24 -7.94
CA SER A 528 26.81 7.34 -7.25
C SER A 528 27.07 8.73 -6.64
N THR A 529 27.61 9.69 -7.40
CA THR A 529 27.89 11.03 -6.83
C THR A 529 26.60 11.83 -6.61
N LYS A 530 25.65 11.77 -7.56
CA LYS A 530 24.37 12.48 -7.49
C LYS A 530 23.56 12.11 -6.24
N GLY A 531 23.51 10.83 -5.90
CA GLY A 531 22.75 10.34 -4.75
C GLY A 531 23.39 10.73 -3.43
N VAL A 532 24.71 10.63 -3.31
CA VAL A 532 25.46 11.11 -2.14
C VAL A 532 25.24 12.61 -1.91
N ASP A 533 25.29 13.42 -2.97
CA ASP A 533 25.04 14.87 -2.86
C ASP A 533 23.60 15.18 -2.45
N ALA A 534 22.61 14.44 -2.99
CA ALA A 534 21.21 14.58 -2.60
C ALA A 534 20.97 14.18 -1.13
N ALA A 535 21.59 13.09 -0.68
CA ALA A 535 21.52 12.64 0.71
C ALA A 535 22.13 13.68 1.67
N LYS A 536 23.32 14.19 1.35
CA LYS A 536 23.97 15.26 2.13
C LYS A 536 23.11 16.51 2.21
N LYS A 537 22.54 16.93 1.08
CA LYS A 537 21.66 18.10 0.99
C LYS A 537 20.39 17.95 1.83
N TRP A 538 19.80 16.76 1.86
CA TRP A 538 18.64 16.46 2.69
C TRP A 538 18.96 16.51 4.19
N LEU A 539 20.09 15.93 4.58
CA LEU A 539 20.52 15.87 5.98
C LEU A 539 21.07 17.20 6.51
N GLU A 540 21.63 18.07 5.66
CA GLU A 540 22.30 19.31 6.10
C GLU A 540 21.40 20.20 6.96
N GLY A 541 20.15 20.42 6.54
CA GLY A 541 19.19 21.25 7.27
C GLY A 541 18.58 20.60 8.52
N SER A 542 18.73 19.28 8.67
CA SER A 542 18.11 18.50 9.74
C SER A 542 19.12 17.80 10.66
N TYR A 543 20.43 17.92 10.41
CA TYR A 543 21.50 17.20 11.10
C TYR A 543 21.42 17.29 12.63
N ASP A 544 21.18 18.49 13.16
CA ASP A 544 21.11 18.73 14.60
C ASP A 544 19.89 18.06 15.24
N LEU A 545 18.79 17.90 14.52
CA LEU A 545 17.60 17.19 14.98
C LEU A 545 17.90 15.68 15.11
N TRP A 546 18.52 15.07 14.09
CA TRP A 546 18.96 13.67 14.15
C TRP A 546 19.95 13.43 15.29
N LYS A 547 20.88 14.38 15.51
CA LYS A 547 21.83 14.34 16.63
C LYS A 547 21.12 14.45 17.99
N GLN A 548 20.10 15.30 18.10
CA GLN A 548 19.31 15.46 19.31
C GLN A 548 18.60 14.16 19.69
N TRP A 549 17.92 13.52 18.75
CA TRP A 549 17.28 12.21 18.97
C TRP A 549 18.28 11.13 19.35
N THR A 550 19.45 11.13 18.71
CA THR A 550 20.53 10.20 19.08
C THR A 550 21.03 10.47 20.50
N GLY A 551 21.12 11.73 20.92
CA GLY A 551 21.46 12.11 22.30
C GLY A 551 20.48 11.53 23.32
N TYR A 552 19.18 11.57 23.02
CA TYR A 552 18.16 10.92 23.85
C TYR A 552 18.38 9.39 23.93
N LEU A 553 18.62 8.74 22.79
CA LEU A 553 18.90 7.30 22.78
C LEU A 553 20.15 6.91 23.57
N VAL A 554 21.19 7.75 23.60
CA VAL A 554 22.38 7.50 24.44
C VAL A 554 22.01 7.47 25.93
N GLU A 555 21.02 8.25 26.36
CA GLU A 555 20.58 8.29 27.76
C GLU A 555 19.63 7.13 28.09
N ASP A 556 18.73 6.77 27.17
CA ASP A 556 17.57 5.93 27.49
C ASP A 556 17.48 4.59 26.73
N ALA A 557 18.31 4.30 25.72
CA ALA A 557 18.11 3.11 24.88
C ALA A 557 18.64 1.81 25.49
N LEU A 558 19.76 1.83 26.22
CA LEU A 558 20.36 0.58 26.74
C LEU A 558 19.49 -0.07 27.81
N GLU A 559 18.85 0.73 28.66
CA GLU A 559 17.94 0.27 29.72
C GLU A 559 16.65 1.10 29.64
N PRO A 560 15.77 0.84 28.65
CA PRO A 560 14.57 1.64 28.45
C PRO A 560 13.72 1.70 29.72
N HIS A 561 13.41 2.92 30.15
CA HIS A 561 12.48 3.14 31.25
C HIS A 561 11.06 2.71 30.86
N ASN A 562 10.12 2.74 31.82
CA ASN A 562 8.73 2.40 31.58
C ASN A 562 8.10 3.35 30.55
N GLN A 563 7.93 2.87 29.32
CA GLN A 563 7.35 3.55 28.16
C GLN A 563 6.55 2.55 27.32
N LEU A 564 5.82 3.06 26.33
CA LEU A 564 5.24 2.23 25.27
C LEU A 564 6.28 1.95 24.17
N CYS A 565 6.01 0.92 23.36
CA CYS A 565 6.62 0.69 22.06
C CYS A 565 5.47 0.51 21.04
N THR A 566 5.79 0.27 19.78
CA THR A 566 4.79 0.03 18.72
C THR A 566 3.79 -1.10 19.03
N ASP A 567 4.16 -2.04 19.92
CA ASP A 567 3.27 -3.08 20.44
C ASP A 567 2.44 -2.58 21.63
N ASP A 568 1.87 -1.38 21.50
CA ASP A 568 1.19 -0.61 22.54
C ASP A 568 0.00 -1.35 23.18
N PHE A 569 -0.71 -2.12 22.38
CA PHE A 569 -1.80 -3.02 22.77
C PHE A 569 -1.36 -4.10 23.77
N ALA A 570 -0.06 -4.39 23.85
CA ALA A 570 0.53 -5.30 24.81
C ALA A 570 0.99 -4.60 26.12
N GLY A 571 0.83 -3.28 26.20
CA GLY A 571 1.03 -2.45 27.38
C GLY A 571 2.47 -1.97 27.60
N TRP A 572 2.62 -1.09 28.60
CA TRP A 572 3.89 -0.49 29.02
C TRP A 572 4.83 -1.54 29.59
N LEU A 573 6.11 -1.49 29.22
CA LEU A 573 7.11 -2.46 29.68
C LEU A 573 8.51 -1.80 29.79
N PRO A 574 9.09 -1.71 30.99
CA PRO A 574 10.48 -1.29 31.14
C PRO A 574 11.44 -2.41 30.72
N LEU A 575 12.69 -2.05 30.41
CA LEU A 575 13.79 -2.96 30.09
C LEU A 575 13.46 -3.93 28.95
N GLN A 576 12.58 -3.52 28.04
CA GLN A 576 12.14 -4.34 26.91
C GLN A 576 13.31 -4.55 25.94
N THR A 577 13.61 -5.83 25.69
CA THR A 577 14.81 -6.26 24.97
C THR A 577 14.83 -5.77 23.52
N ASN A 578 13.72 -5.90 22.80
CA ASN A 578 13.64 -5.50 21.39
C ASN A 578 13.67 -3.98 21.22
N LEU A 579 12.99 -3.23 22.08
CA LEU A 579 13.02 -1.76 22.12
C LEU A 579 14.45 -1.23 22.36
N ALA A 580 15.17 -1.83 23.32
CA ALA A 580 16.57 -1.48 23.56
C ALA A 580 17.45 -1.74 22.31
N LEU A 581 17.24 -2.89 21.66
CA LEU A 581 17.97 -3.23 20.44
C LEU A 581 17.72 -2.22 19.33
N LYS A 582 16.45 -1.84 19.09
CA LYS A 582 16.03 -0.83 18.12
C LYS A 582 16.72 0.51 18.36
N GLY A 583 16.72 1.00 19.61
CA GLY A 583 17.43 2.23 19.96
C GLY A 583 18.95 2.14 19.75
N ILE A 584 19.57 1.00 20.05
CA ILE A 584 21.01 0.76 19.82
C ILE A 584 21.35 0.77 18.32
N VAL A 585 20.51 0.15 17.48
CA VAL A 585 20.63 0.20 16.01
C VAL A 585 20.44 1.63 15.52
N GLY A 586 19.52 2.42 16.10
CA GLY A 586 19.37 3.85 15.82
C GLY A 586 20.63 4.67 16.10
N ILE A 587 21.31 4.44 17.23
CA ILE A 587 22.60 5.11 17.53
C ILE A 587 23.67 4.74 16.50
N LYS A 588 23.73 3.46 16.12
CA LYS A 588 24.63 2.99 15.06
C LYS A 588 24.29 3.66 13.72
N ALA A 589 23.01 3.80 13.39
CA ALA A 589 22.55 4.47 12.18
C ALA A 589 22.99 5.94 12.12
N PHE A 590 22.85 6.68 13.22
CA PHE A 590 23.36 8.06 13.29
C PHE A 590 24.88 8.15 13.08
N SER A 591 25.65 7.17 13.58
CA SER A 591 27.10 7.16 13.38
C SER A 591 27.49 7.11 11.89
N GLU A 592 26.69 6.41 11.07
CA GLU A 592 26.90 6.30 9.63
C GLU A 592 26.36 7.54 8.87
N ILE A 593 25.28 8.15 9.35
CA ILE A 593 24.82 9.48 8.90
C ILE A 593 25.93 10.53 9.14
N ALA A 594 26.54 10.52 10.32
CA ALA A 594 27.61 11.44 10.67
C ALA A 594 28.88 11.22 9.83
N ASP A 595 29.22 9.98 9.49
CA ASP A 595 30.33 9.70 8.58
C ASP A 595 30.05 10.23 7.17
N LEU A 596 28.84 10.00 6.64
CA LEU A 596 28.41 10.56 5.36
C LEU A 596 28.53 12.09 5.34
N MET A 597 28.09 12.76 6.41
CA MET A 597 28.12 14.22 6.56
C MET A 597 29.51 14.80 6.89
N ASP A 598 30.57 13.99 6.79
CA ASP A 598 31.95 14.40 7.08
C ASP A 598 32.10 15.00 8.49
N ARG A 599 31.42 14.39 9.48
CA ARG A 599 31.49 14.69 10.93
C ARG A 599 32.19 13.55 11.68
N PRO A 600 33.51 13.34 11.47
CA PRO A 600 34.22 12.16 11.98
C PRO A 600 34.25 12.06 13.52
N GLY A 601 34.16 13.18 14.23
CA GLY A 601 34.08 13.21 15.69
C GLY A 601 32.79 12.58 16.21
N ASP A 602 31.65 13.01 15.66
CA ASP A 602 30.33 12.47 16.00
C ASP A 602 30.24 11.00 15.55
N ALA A 603 30.67 10.69 14.32
CA ALA A 603 30.70 9.32 13.80
C ALA A 603 31.44 8.36 14.73
N LYS A 604 32.67 8.71 15.15
CA LYS A 604 33.47 7.89 16.07
C LYS A 604 32.81 7.78 17.44
N HIS A 605 32.25 8.86 17.97
CA HIS A 605 31.64 8.90 19.30
C HIS A 605 30.43 7.96 19.39
N TYR A 606 29.44 8.13 18.50
CA TYR A 606 28.21 7.34 18.54
C TYR A 606 28.45 5.88 18.12
N ARG A 607 29.38 5.62 17.20
CA ARG A 607 29.80 4.25 16.86
C ARG A 607 30.38 3.50 18.07
N ASN A 608 31.25 4.15 18.84
CA ASN A 608 31.82 3.54 20.04
C ASN A 608 30.74 3.27 21.12
N ILE A 609 29.74 4.15 21.24
CA ILE A 609 28.62 3.94 22.15
C ILE A 609 27.79 2.73 21.71
N SER A 610 27.37 2.69 20.44
CA SER A 610 26.54 1.59 19.93
C SER A 610 27.25 0.24 20.04
N GLU A 611 28.55 0.18 19.71
CA GLU A 611 29.39 -1.03 19.83
C GLU A 611 29.62 -1.46 21.29
N THR A 612 29.57 -0.51 22.23
CA THR A 612 29.61 -0.83 23.67
C THR A 612 28.26 -1.33 24.14
N TYR A 613 27.18 -0.70 23.69
CA TYR A 613 25.82 -1.02 24.11
C TYR A 613 25.38 -2.38 23.58
N ILE A 614 25.69 -2.75 22.35
CA ILE A 614 25.29 -4.05 21.80
C ILE A 614 25.88 -5.23 22.60
N LYS A 615 27.13 -5.09 23.10
CA LYS A 615 27.77 -6.11 23.95
C LYS A 615 27.07 -6.24 25.30
N LYS A 616 26.71 -5.11 25.93
CA LYS A 616 25.95 -5.12 27.18
C LYS A 616 24.52 -5.65 26.98
N TRP A 617 23.89 -5.24 25.89
CA TRP A 617 22.58 -5.71 25.49
C TRP A 617 22.60 -7.23 25.36
N GLU A 618 23.60 -7.85 24.73
CA GLU A 618 23.70 -9.31 24.65
C GLU A 618 23.79 -9.96 26.04
N GLU A 619 24.54 -9.38 26.98
CA GLU A 619 24.61 -9.87 28.37
C GLU A 619 23.26 -9.78 29.10
N PHE A 620 22.48 -8.71 28.85
CA PHE A 620 21.22 -8.45 29.54
C PHE A 620 20.02 -9.15 28.90
N ALA A 621 20.00 -9.22 27.56
CA ALA A 621 18.88 -9.69 26.76
C ALA A 621 18.74 -11.21 26.78
N MET A 622 19.86 -11.93 26.77
CA MET A 622 19.84 -13.37 26.52
C MET A 622 19.38 -14.18 27.73
N SER A 623 18.71 -15.30 27.47
CA SER A 623 18.33 -16.29 28.46
C SER A 623 19.58 -16.90 29.14
N ARG A 624 19.44 -17.45 30.35
CA ARG A 624 20.59 -17.98 31.12
C ARG A 624 21.28 -19.15 30.43
N ASP A 625 20.50 -19.96 29.73
CA ASP A 625 20.96 -21.09 28.92
C ASP A 625 21.41 -20.66 27.51
N LYS A 626 21.31 -19.36 27.19
CA LYS A 626 21.67 -18.77 25.90
C LYS A 626 20.99 -19.45 24.74
N THR A 627 19.68 -19.66 24.84
CA THR A 627 18.83 -20.27 23.79
C THR A 627 17.90 -19.27 23.10
N HIS A 628 17.66 -18.10 23.70
CA HIS A 628 16.84 -17.04 23.10
C HIS A 628 17.04 -15.70 23.82
N ALA A 629 16.50 -14.64 23.24
CA ALA A 629 16.34 -13.33 23.86
C ALA A 629 15.07 -13.31 24.72
N LYS A 630 15.18 -12.80 25.95
CA LYS A 630 14.05 -12.55 26.86
C LYS A 630 13.21 -11.38 26.37
N LEU A 631 11.95 -11.32 26.76
CA LEU A 631 11.09 -10.16 26.47
C LEU A 631 11.56 -8.89 27.20
N ALA A 632 11.91 -9.02 28.47
CA ALA A 632 12.53 -7.96 29.27
C ALA A 632 13.73 -8.50 30.05
N TYR A 633 14.70 -7.65 30.35
CA TYR A 633 15.97 -8.07 30.96
C TYR A 633 15.81 -8.78 32.32
N ASP A 634 14.83 -8.37 33.11
CA ASP A 634 14.53 -8.93 34.43
C ASP A 634 13.50 -10.07 34.40
N TRP A 635 12.90 -10.36 33.24
CA TRP A 635 11.92 -11.43 33.08
C TRP A 635 12.55 -12.73 32.56
N TYR A 636 13.22 -13.47 33.44
CA TYR A 636 14.09 -14.61 33.09
C TYR A 636 13.43 -15.80 32.38
N GLY A 637 12.11 -15.97 32.45
CA GLY A 637 11.37 -17.07 31.81
C GLY A 637 10.60 -16.66 30.55
N SER A 638 10.80 -15.43 30.09
CA SER A 638 10.13 -14.87 28.92
C SER A 638 10.98 -15.02 27.67
N TRP A 639 10.35 -14.80 26.51
CA TRP A 639 11.01 -14.71 25.21
C TRP A 639 10.29 -13.67 24.34
N THR A 640 10.97 -13.15 23.33
CA THR A 640 10.40 -12.22 22.33
C THR A 640 10.89 -12.51 20.93
N THR A 641 10.06 -12.21 19.94
CA THR A 641 10.49 -12.08 18.55
C THR A 641 11.33 -10.81 18.41
N LEU A 642 12.51 -10.91 17.79
CA LEU A 642 13.43 -9.79 17.57
C LEU A 642 13.33 -9.28 16.13
N TYR A 643 12.23 -8.61 15.80
CA TYR A 643 12.03 -8.02 14.47
C TYR A 643 13.06 -6.91 14.17
N SER A 644 13.61 -6.22 15.18
CA SER A 644 14.64 -5.19 14.98
C SER A 644 15.99 -5.70 14.45
N LEU A 645 16.21 -7.01 14.42
CA LEU A 645 17.33 -7.62 13.67
C LEU A 645 17.25 -7.35 12.16
N TYR A 646 16.04 -7.13 11.64
CA TYR A 646 15.83 -6.71 10.26
C TYR A 646 16.48 -5.35 9.97
N ALA A 647 16.32 -4.38 10.88
CA ALA A 647 16.89 -3.04 10.74
C ALA A 647 18.42 -3.08 10.64
N ASP A 648 19.08 -3.89 11.46
CA ASP A 648 20.53 -4.09 11.39
C ASP A 648 20.96 -4.65 10.02
N ALA A 649 20.26 -5.67 9.52
CA ALA A 649 20.56 -6.29 8.24
C ALA A 649 20.30 -5.36 7.04
N VAL A 650 19.14 -4.70 6.99
CA VAL A 650 18.75 -3.81 5.86
C VAL A 650 19.61 -2.54 5.79
N LEU A 651 20.18 -2.11 6.93
CA LEU A 651 21.14 -1.00 7.00
C LEU A 651 22.59 -1.40 6.67
N CYS A 652 22.82 -2.68 6.33
CA CYS A 652 24.12 -3.23 5.98
C CYS A 652 25.11 -3.33 7.15
N PHE A 653 24.60 -3.51 8.37
CA PHE A 653 25.44 -3.67 9.56
C PHE A 653 25.85 -5.13 9.81
N HIS A 654 25.26 -6.07 9.07
CA HIS A 654 25.54 -7.50 9.13
C HIS A 654 26.09 -8.07 7.81
N PRO A 655 27.37 -7.80 7.46
CA PRO A 655 27.99 -8.30 6.24
C PRO A 655 27.92 -9.83 6.07
N THR A 656 27.81 -10.62 7.14
CA THR A 656 27.65 -12.08 7.02
C THR A 656 26.35 -12.46 6.29
N ILE A 657 25.23 -11.79 6.56
CA ILE A 657 23.96 -12.01 5.84
C ILE A 657 24.01 -11.32 4.48
N THR A 658 24.36 -10.03 4.45
CA THR A 658 24.20 -9.21 3.24
C THR A 658 25.20 -9.57 2.13
N ASN A 659 26.39 -10.10 2.47
CA ASN A 659 27.32 -10.64 1.47
C ASN A 659 27.04 -12.11 1.10
N SER A 660 26.48 -12.93 1.99
CA SER A 660 26.19 -14.35 1.69
C SER A 660 24.98 -14.54 0.79
N SER A 661 24.09 -13.54 0.69
CA SER A 661 23.07 -13.43 -0.37
C SER A 661 23.64 -13.44 -1.80
N SER A 662 24.98 -13.44 -1.97
CA SER A 662 25.68 -13.55 -3.26
C SER A 662 26.21 -14.95 -3.62
N ILE A 663 25.84 -16.03 -2.93
CA ILE A 663 26.30 -17.38 -3.26
C ILE A 663 25.14 -18.31 -3.62
N SER A 664 24.80 -18.35 -4.91
CA SER A 664 24.16 -19.48 -5.55
C SER A 664 24.82 -19.82 -6.89
N GLU A 665 26.07 -20.28 -6.87
CA GLU A 665 26.57 -21.17 -7.93
C GLU A 665 27.52 -22.23 -7.35
N MET A 666 27.14 -23.50 -7.53
CA MET A 666 28.03 -24.65 -7.41
C MET A 666 28.88 -24.74 -8.68
N GLY A 667 30.21 -24.70 -8.52
CA GLY A 667 31.15 -25.33 -9.46
C GLY A 667 32.14 -24.37 -10.13
N GLY A 668 33.39 -24.34 -9.64
CA GLY A 668 34.49 -23.69 -10.34
C GLY A 668 35.79 -23.63 -9.54
N TYR A 669 36.69 -24.57 -9.85
CA TYR A 669 38.08 -24.75 -9.44
C TYR A 669 38.87 -23.58 -8.80
N ALA A 670 39.68 -23.98 -7.81
CA ALA A 670 40.77 -23.23 -7.21
C ALA A 670 41.76 -22.67 -8.24
N SER A 671 42.15 -21.40 -8.07
CA SER A 671 43.52 -20.91 -8.29
C SER A 671 43.61 -19.41 -7.92
N GLY A 672 44.65 -19.04 -7.15
CA GLY A 672 45.17 -17.68 -7.16
C GLY A 672 45.40 -17.06 -5.78
N ASN A 673 46.61 -17.24 -5.25
CA ASN A 673 47.18 -16.33 -4.25
C ASN A 673 47.18 -14.90 -4.80
N ASP A 674 46.53 -13.96 -4.11
CA ASP A 674 46.81 -12.54 -4.30
C ASP A 674 46.85 -11.82 -2.95
N HIS A 675 48.06 -11.68 -2.41
CA HIS A 675 48.35 -10.76 -1.32
C HIS A 675 48.36 -9.34 -1.88
N THR A 676 47.18 -8.73 -2.00
CA THR A 676 47.06 -7.30 -2.27
C THR A 676 47.11 -6.50 -0.97
N GLN A 677 48.04 -5.57 -0.93
CA GLN A 677 48.31 -4.67 0.19
C GLN A 677 47.11 -3.73 0.40
N ARG A 678 46.50 -3.77 1.59
CA ARG A 678 45.40 -2.85 1.96
C ARG A 678 45.94 -1.43 2.22
N PRO A 679 45.29 -0.37 1.70
CA PRO A 679 45.67 1.02 2.00
C PRO A 679 45.65 1.31 3.51
N LEU A 680 46.58 2.15 3.99
CA LEU A 680 46.74 2.52 5.40
C LEU A 680 45.58 3.38 5.96
N THR A 681 44.68 3.83 5.09
CA THR A 681 43.43 4.52 5.44
C THR A 681 42.32 3.94 4.56
N PRO A 682 41.17 3.50 5.12
CA PRO A 682 40.03 3.13 4.31
C PRO A 682 39.61 4.37 3.51
N SER A 683 39.72 4.32 2.18
CA SER A 683 39.09 5.32 1.33
C SER A 683 37.58 5.10 1.37
N LYS A 684 36.79 6.17 1.53
CA LYS A 684 35.34 6.12 1.34
C LYS A 684 35.05 5.48 -0.03
N ASP A 685 34.11 4.54 -0.06
CA ASP A 685 33.68 3.90 -1.30
C ASP A 685 32.70 4.80 -2.07
N SER A 686 32.08 4.27 -3.13
CA SER A 686 31.07 4.98 -3.91
C SER A 686 29.85 5.42 -3.11
N SER A 687 29.62 4.88 -1.91
CA SER A 687 28.55 5.29 -1.00
C SER A 687 28.89 6.52 -0.15
N GLY A 688 30.13 7.03 -0.24
CA GLY A 688 30.57 8.21 0.52
C GLY A 688 30.81 7.95 2.02
N ARG A 689 30.85 6.67 2.44
CA ARG A 689 31.06 6.23 3.82
C ARG A 689 32.20 5.23 3.94
N THR A 690 32.62 4.99 5.18
CA THR A 690 33.58 3.96 5.54
C THR A 690 32.91 2.58 5.42
N PRO A 691 33.49 1.61 4.69
CA PRO A 691 32.91 0.27 4.58
C PRO A 691 32.80 -0.44 5.94
N ILE A 692 31.67 -1.10 6.18
CA ILE A 692 31.46 -1.96 7.35
C ILE A 692 31.99 -3.36 7.03
N THR A 693 32.94 -3.86 7.82
CA THR A 693 33.66 -5.11 7.53
C THR A 693 33.43 -6.23 8.53
N SER A 694 32.62 -5.98 9.57
CA SER A 694 32.28 -6.95 10.60
C SER A 694 30.85 -6.75 11.06
N ASP A 695 30.21 -7.83 11.49
CA ASP A 695 28.85 -7.82 12.02
C ASP A 695 28.75 -6.95 13.27
N PHE A 696 27.78 -6.03 13.28
CA PHE A 696 27.49 -5.18 14.43
C PHE A 696 26.81 -5.97 15.55
N ILE A 697 25.74 -6.69 15.20
CA ILE A 697 25.10 -7.69 16.06
C ILE A 697 25.75 -9.04 15.74
N PRO A 698 26.21 -9.83 16.72
CA PRO A 698 26.83 -11.12 16.43
C PRO A 698 25.90 -12.09 15.69
N ASP A 699 26.43 -12.78 14.68
CA ASP A 699 25.68 -13.78 13.88
C ASP A 699 25.08 -14.91 14.75
N SER A 700 25.71 -15.22 15.89
CA SER A 700 25.16 -16.16 16.87
C SER A 700 23.79 -15.75 17.40
N VAL A 701 23.47 -14.45 17.50
CA VAL A 701 22.15 -13.97 17.94
C VAL A 701 21.09 -14.29 16.90
N TYR A 702 21.38 -14.07 15.62
CA TYR A 702 20.48 -14.41 14.51
C TYR A 702 20.17 -15.91 14.47
N ASN A 703 21.22 -16.74 14.50
CA ASN A 703 21.08 -18.21 14.45
C ASN A 703 20.25 -18.73 15.63
N LEU A 704 20.57 -18.27 16.84
CA LEU A 704 19.88 -18.72 18.04
C LEU A 704 18.41 -18.31 18.06
N GLN A 705 18.09 -17.08 17.64
CA GLN A 705 16.70 -16.63 17.53
C GLN A 705 15.95 -17.40 16.45
N SER A 706 16.58 -17.65 15.30
CA SER A 706 15.99 -18.47 14.24
C SER A 706 15.65 -19.89 14.76
N GLU A 707 16.57 -20.53 15.49
CA GLU A 707 16.30 -21.83 16.13
C GLU A 707 15.16 -21.75 17.15
N TRP A 708 15.10 -20.66 17.94
CA TRP A 708 14.02 -20.45 18.89
C TRP A 708 12.65 -20.31 18.21
N TYR A 709 12.56 -19.54 17.13
CA TYR A 709 11.30 -19.35 16.38
C TYR A 709 10.72 -20.68 15.90
N ALA A 710 11.57 -21.61 15.44
CA ALA A 710 11.13 -22.95 15.05
C ALA A 710 10.50 -23.73 16.23
N ASN A 711 10.99 -23.53 17.46
CA ASN A 711 10.51 -24.23 18.65
C ASN A 711 9.17 -23.69 19.18
N VAL A 712 8.87 -22.40 18.95
CA VAL A 712 7.67 -21.74 19.47
C VAL A 712 6.59 -21.46 18.41
N MET A 713 6.84 -21.89 17.17
CA MET A 713 5.92 -21.73 16.06
C MET A 713 4.54 -22.34 16.34
N GLN A 714 3.47 -21.61 16.06
CA GLN A 714 2.07 -22.02 16.26
C GLN A 714 1.37 -22.22 14.92
N LYS A 715 0.13 -22.74 14.90
CA LYS A 715 -0.62 -23.11 13.68
C LYS A 715 -0.55 -22.04 12.58
N TYR A 716 -0.78 -20.79 12.93
CA TYR A 716 -0.92 -19.67 11.99
C TYR A 716 0.28 -18.70 11.99
N GLY A 717 1.35 -18.99 12.73
CA GLY A 717 2.55 -18.16 12.73
C GLY A 717 3.35 -18.21 14.02
N LEU A 718 4.38 -17.39 14.08
CA LEU A 718 5.26 -17.13 15.21
C LEU A 718 4.60 -16.10 16.14
N PRO A 719 4.26 -16.43 17.40
CA PRO A 719 3.73 -15.44 18.34
C PRO A 719 4.72 -14.29 18.56
N LEU A 720 4.19 -13.12 18.90
CA LEU A 720 4.99 -11.91 19.11
C LEU A 720 6.02 -12.12 20.24
N ASP A 721 5.55 -12.66 21.36
CA ASP A 721 6.36 -12.94 22.54
C ASP A 721 5.63 -13.91 23.50
N SER A 722 6.25 -14.20 24.64
CA SER A 722 5.73 -15.11 25.66
C SER A 722 4.46 -14.68 26.42
N ARG A 723 3.96 -13.45 26.26
CA ARG A 723 2.77 -12.95 26.98
C ARG A 723 1.48 -13.59 26.46
N HIS A 724 1.39 -13.80 25.14
CA HIS A 724 0.16 -14.20 24.46
C HIS A 724 0.43 -15.04 23.22
N LEU A 725 -0.60 -15.74 22.74
CA LEU A 725 -0.57 -16.49 21.47
C LEU A 725 -1.12 -15.67 20.31
N TYR A 726 -0.90 -14.36 20.31
CA TYR A 726 -1.15 -13.52 19.14
C TYR A 726 0.17 -13.11 18.51
N THR A 727 0.10 -12.66 17.28
CA THR A 727 1.25 -12.23 16.48
C THR A 727 0.96 -10.94 15.75
N LYS A 728 2.03 -10.32 15.24
CA LYS A 728 1.95 -9.33 14.19
C LYS A 728 2.58 -9.81 12.89
N SER A 729 1.83 -9.87 11.80
CA SER A 729 2.32 -10.45 10.53
C SER A 729 3.45 -9.64 9.90
N ASP A 730 3.44 -8.32 10.05
CA ASP A 730 4.53 -7.43 9.66
C ASP A 730 5.83 -7.78 10.41
N TRP A 731 5.77 -7.92 11.73
CA TRP A 731 6.91 -8.30 12.56
C TRP A 731 7.40 -9.73 12.32
N GLU A 732 6.50 -10.67 12.04
CA GLU A 732 6.88 -12.01 11.62
C GLU A 732 7.69 -11.99 10.33
N PHE A 733 7.30 -11.16 9.35
CA PHE A 733 8.03 -11.04 8.09
C PHE A 733 9.36 -10.32 8.26
N GLU A 734 9.47 -9.31 9.12
CA GLU A 734 10.78 -8.73 9.44
C GLU A 734 11.71 -9.74 10.13
N ALA A 735 11.21 -10.50 11.11
CA ALA A 735 11.98 -11.56 11.76
C ALA A 735 12.37 -12.69 10.78
N ALA A 736 11.44 -13.11 9.92
CA ALA A 736 11.66 -14.14 8.90
C ALA A 736 12.68 -13.71 7.82
N ALA A 737 12.80 -12.40 7.55
CA ALA A 737 13.74 -11.87 6.57
C ALA A 737 15.19 -12.17 6.93
N VAL A 738 15.48 -12.31 8.22
CA VAL A 738 16.83 -12.55 8.75
C VAL A 738 16.99 -13.91 9.43
N ALA A 739 15.94 -14.73 9.44
CA ALA A 739 15.97 -16.11 9.90
C ALA A 739 16.55 -17.06 8.83
N SER A 740 16.77 -18.33 9.21
CA SER A 740 17.14 -19.38 8.27
C SER A 740 16.05 -19.58 7.20
N LYS A 741 16.42 -20.12 6.03
CA LYS A 741 15.48 -20.33 4.92
C LYS A 741 14.34 -21.28 5.31
N GLU A 742 14.62 -22.26 6.17
CA GLU A 742 13.64 -23.22 6.68
C GLU A 742 12.61 -22.51 7.57
N VAL A 743 13.06 -21.70 8.53
CA VAL A 743 12.18 -20.95 9.45
C VAL A 743 11.39 -19.89 8.69
N ARG A 744 12.04 -19.17 7.76
CA ARG A 744 11.37 -18.22 6.88
C ARG A 744 10.23 -18.88 6.10
N SER A 745 10.49 -20.04 5.50
CA SER A 745 9.48 -20.79 4.75
C SER A 745 8.33 -21.24 5.64
N ASP A 746 8.61 -21.69 6.87
CA ASP A 746 7.57 -22.13 7.81
C ASP A 746 6.65 -20.97 8.25
N ILE A 747 7.22 -19.80 8.57
CA ILE A 747 6.42 -18.59 8.87
C ILE A 747 5.52 -18.24 7.67
N LEU A 748 6.10 -18.17 6.48
CA LEU A 748 5.38 -17.81 5.25
C LEU A 748 4.21 -18.77 4.98
N ASP A 749 4.45 -20.08 5.05
CA ASP A 749 3.42 -21.09 4.80
C ASP A 749 2.31 -21.05 5.86
N ARG A 750 2.61 -20.66 7.10
CA ARG A 750 1.61 -20.52 8.17
C ARG A 750 0.77 -19.26 8.05
N VAL A 751 1.35 -18.14 7.62
CA VAL A 751 0.56 -16.94 7.27
C VAL A 751 -0.32 -17.21 6.04
N ALA A 752 0.18 -17.97 5.06
CA ALA A 752 -0.61 -18.42 3.92
C ALA A 752 -1.77 -19.35 4.34
N LEU A 753 -1.52 -20.26 5.28
CA LEU A 753 -2.55 -21.09 5.89
C LEU A 753 -3.60 -20.22 6.61
N TRP A 754 -3.16 -19.22 7.37
CA TRP A 754 -4.05 -18.28 8.03
C TRP A 754 -4.94 -17.53 7.03
N LEU A 755 -4.39 -16.99 5.95
CA LEU A 755 -5.17 -16.31 4.90
C LEU A 755 -6.25 -17.20 4.27
N ASN A 756 -6.00 -18.51 4.17
CA ASN A 756 -6.96 -19.47 3.61
C ASN A 756 -8.05 -19.90 4.60
N GLU A 757 -7.75 -19.95 5.90
CA GLU A 757 -8.62 -20.54 6.92
C GLU A 757 -9.25 -19.53 7.90
N THR A 758 -8.64 -18.35 8.07
CA THR A 758 -9.00 -17.40 9.13
C THR A 758 -10.50 -17.08 9.15
N ALA A 759 -11.05 -16.94 10.36
CA ALA A 759 -12.42 -16.51 10.59
C ALA A 759 -12.61 -14.98 10.51
N THR A 760 -11.54 -14.21 10.34
CA THR A 760 -11.64 -12.75 10.19
C THR A 760 -12.41 -12.37 8.92
N ASP A 761 -13.14 -11.26 8.98
CA ASP A 761 -14.03 -10.76 7.92
C ASP A 761 -13.73 -9.29 7.56
N ARG A 762 -12.48 -8.85 7.78
CA ARG A 762 -11.97 -7.51 7.49
C ARG A 762 -10.73 -7.59 6.57
N PRO A 763 -10.28 -6.47 5.96
CA PRO A 763 -9.06 -6.45 5.16
C PRO A 763 -7.85 -6.98 5.94
N PHE A 764 -6.82 -7.46 5.23
CA PHE A 764 -5.71 -8.23 5.80
C PHE A 764 -5.20 -7.59 7.10
N THR A 765 -5.42 -8.29 8.21
CA THR A 765 -4.99 -7.84 9.52
C THR A 765 -3.51 -8.13 9.72
N ASP A 766 -2.84 -7.18 10.34
CA ASP A 766 -1.52 -7.36 10.90
C ASP A 766 -1.56 -8.04 12.27
N LEU A 767 -2.67 -8.10 13.01
CA LEU A 767 -2.75 -8.64 14.38
C LEU A 767 -3.81 -9.73 14.52
N TYR A 768 -3.37 -10.98 14.74
CA TYR A 768 -4.27 -12.13 14.91
C TYR A 768 -3.74 -13.15 15.92
N VAL A 769 -4.65 -14.01 16.40
CA VAL A 769 -4.30 -15.16 17.25
C VAL A 769 -3.67 -16.25 16.39
N THR A 770 -2.54 -16.83 16.81
CA THR A 770 -1.79 -17.83 16.02
C THR A 770 -2.35 -19.25 16.13
N GLU A 771 -3.39 -19.45 16.92
CA GLU A 771 -4.05 -20.72 17.20
C GLU A 771 -5.56 -20.63 16.95
N GLY A 772 -6.27 -21.75 17.11
CA GLY A 772 -7.73 -21.79 16.99
C GLY A 772 -8.23 -21.46 15.58
N ASP A 773 -9.06 -20.43 15.46
CA ASP A 773 -9.66 -19.96 14.20
C ASP A 773 -8.93 -18.74 13.57
N GLY A 774 -7.83 -18.29 14.20
CA GLY A 774 -7.05 -17.17 13.69
C GLY A 774 -7.76 -15.82 13.79
N GLY A 775 -8.73 -15.68 14.68
CA GLY A 775 -9.47 -14.43 14.89
C GLY A 775 -8.67 -13.30 15.53
N PHE A 776 -9.35 -12.17 15.78
CA PHE A 776 -8.76 -11.01 16.46
C PHE A 776 -8.55 -11.28 17.97
N PRO A 777 -7.41 -10.86 18.56
CA PRO A 777 -7.14 -11.07 19.98
C PRO A 777 -7.86 -10.11 20.93
N GLY A 778 -8.56 -9.10 20.41
CA GLY A 778 -9.29 -8.10 21.21
C GLY A 778 -9.35 -6.75 20.49
N PRO A 779 -8.20 -6.09 20.27
CA PRO A 779 -8.08 -5.01 19.29
C PRO A 779 -8.35 -5.56 17.89
N TRP A 780 -9.05 -4.77 17.07
CA TRP A 780 -9.34 -5.14 15.69
C TRP A 780 -8.47 -4.25 14.80
N PHE A 781 -7.30 -4.76 14.45
CA PHE A 781 -6.45 -4.11 13.46
C PHE A 781 -6.76 -4.70 12.10
N PHE A 782 -7.06 -3.86 11.11
CA PHE A 782 -7.33 -4.29 9.75
C PHE A 782 -7.08 -3.13 8.81
N ALA A 783 -6.80 -3.42 7.54
CA ALA A 783 -6.50 -2.40 6.54
C ALA A 783 -5.31 -1.47 6.88
N ARG A 784 -4.49 -1.81 7.89
CA ARG A 784 -3.35 -0.99 8.33
C ARG A 784 -2.24 -1.00 7.29
N PRO A 785 -1.49 0.10 7.13
CA PRO A 785 -0.35 0.15 6.21
C PRO A 785 0.86 -0.65 6.67
N VAL A 786 0.90 -1.07 7.95
CA VAL A 786 2.02 -1.84 8.52
C VAL A 786 2.30 -3.15 7.79
N VAL A 787 1.32 -3.71 7.07
CA VAL A 787 1.51 -4.87 6.16
C VAL A 787 2.53 -4.62 5.04
N GLY A 788 3.04 -3.40 4.90
CA GLY A 788 4.25 -3.13 4.14
C GLY A 788 5.47 -3.93 4.61
N GLY A 789 5.46 -4.42 5.86
CA GLY A 789 6.50 -5.30 6.42
C GLY A 789 6.59 -6.64 5.70
N HIS A 790 5.52 -7.06 5.01
CA HIS A 790 5.55 -8.23 4.13
C HIS A 790 6.55 -8.09 2.98
N PHE A 791 7.03 -6.88 2.65
CA PHE A 791 8.07 -6.64 1.64
C PHE A 791 9.50 -6.74 2.20
N ALA A 792 9.67 -7.14 3.46
CA ALA A 792 10.98 -7.20 4.13
C ALA A 792 11.99 -8.05 3.34
N PHE A 793 11.60 -9.21 2.80
CA PHE A 793 12.51 -10.08 2.05
C PHE A 793 13.01 -9.40 0.77
N LEU A 794 12.07 -8.82 -0.01
CA LEU A 794 12.36 -8.18 -1.29
C LEU A 794 13.29 -6.98 -1.10
N THR A 795 13.07 -6.24 -0.03
CA THR A 795 13.85 -5.05 0.31
C THR A 795 15.26 -5.42 0.76
N LEU A 796 15.40 -6.47 1.60
CA LEU A 796 16.69 -6.93 2.10
C LEU A 796 17.55 -7.57 1.00
N GLU A 797 16.94 -8.36 0.11
CA GLU A 797 17.65 -9.01 -1.01
C GLU A 797 18.25 -8.02 -2.01
N ARG A 798 17.77 -6.77 -2.03
CA ARG A 798 18.32 -5.69 -2.86
C ARG A 798 19.14 -4.67 -2.08
N ALA A 799 19.18 -4.77 -0.75
CA ALA A 799 20.00 -3.91 0.07
C ALA A 799 21.49 -4.16 -0.20
N CYS A 800 22.34 -3.20 0.19
CA CYS A 800 23.80 -3.37 0.23
C CYS A 800 24.47 -3.70 -1.12
N GLY A 801 23.84 -3.34 -2.25
CA GLY A 801 24.39 -3.55 -3.59
C GLY A 801 24.27 -4.99 -4.12
N ALA A 802 23.46 -5.85 -3.49
CA ALA A 802 23.29 -7.24 -3.90
C ALA A 802 22.63 -7.42 -5.29
N GLY A 803 21.86 -6.42 -5.76
CA GLY A 803 21.13 -6.50 -7.04
C GLY A 803 22.00 -6.57 -8.31
N GLY A 804 23.31 -6.34 -8.21
CA GLY A 804 24.27 -6.43 -9.32
C GLY A 804 24.91 -7.81 -9.53
N LYS A 805 24.63 -8.79 -8.67
CA LYS A 805 25.22 -10.15 -8.72
C LYS A 805 24.13 -11.20 -8.96
N LYS A 806 23.59 -11.24 -10.19
CA LYS A 806 22.83 -12.39 -10.70
C LYS A 806 23.54 -12.98 -11.91
#